data_AF-A0A8J6JBZ7-F1
#
_entry.id   AF-A0A8J6JBZ7-F1
#
_cell.length_a   1.000
_cell.length_b   1.000
_cell.length_c   1.000
_cell.angle_alpha   90.00
_cell.angle_beta   90.00
_cell.angle_gamma   90.00
#
_symmetry.space_group_name_H-M   'P 1'
#
loop_
_entity.id
_entity.type
_entity.pdbx_description
1 polymer ?
#
loop_
_entity_poly.entity_id
_entity_poly.type
_entity_poly.pdbx_seq_one_letter_code
_entity_poly.pdbx_strand_id
1 'polypeptide(L)'
;MKQRHRFLAILTVLCLLGTLLPATVLATEGQMPGHLNDCSYCCNHNHTEDCGYAEAVGGQPCGHIHDETCGYAGETAQADCPNGADCTGGEDGHVDHAEAIPGSPCCHTHDEGCGYAAAAEGQDCGHVCGEDEWLCAEGCPVAAADGEAGAASKAAAVDAEAEGSYAALASDAQTRYDTVAAALEHAADTDTLVIYGRVRWGGAAEQEYPGRAVTITGADEGASIVMNGADGRTMNGSGDEPIDESPNVTEFPCAVTFRAISLETSMGINFFYANGYRLEIDSDVTIETNGSICSNETSGSNLLAIGGSWNHTVDSAEMILNAGRYEAVIGGGMGQNVTGSTAVTVGGAATAGDVIGGGYRGDVGGSTQVTVNTAANKVAGGGNQGHVAGDTAVTINGSTSIYSVIGGCWGSGHVGGNTSVVISGEGKVTGGSVYGGCDSDSRALVATDNNQRYSKKANEQVMYPAPRAIAGGECYVGGSTAVTVAGEVAGGVYGGCDYPVRGNTSVTVSGTVGTSPDWYTGVYGSGNHNRYNPGADGSVGGNTYVEITESGRVLRELTNSLGVCGGVVGGGYSGAVKGDTMVVINGVVGNDVLGGTVFGGGARGGDVRGTANVVINRPVANATEQADDWFGFGAYGLGIGRVCGVYGGTFNGIMSGGTNVVINVDMGAAPVYGGSVVGNVDGSTAVTLNDGAGARLVMAGGGLECPMGYREEGTGLVGGGAAVTLKGSATAGTICGYENYETDAGTARSVNGAATVLFDGCTGAVQQIQSMDLVRVANASDTTIDNEGRDNEQLINVADLTIDKGGRLHLLADAHILGNYAGAAAEDKGTLVISAGKTLTADGTVTGQTDISIVDTETDKPAEAQVYVVSGAGSATESGDYHWIDRRTGLAMEWKANEDASSQWWLVKYDEPVTPPDEPGTTTRYTVTVNYLSAEDGSELAESYTIRRSEGSRYDVSAQAAKTIAGFTLDRVEGETEGALKGDVTVNVYYTKDSGTTPGGDPTPPVTEPETPDVNIDDGDVPTADLPELPAQPETTDETVIVEGEVPLGDLPQTGTEAAQADPAVTLGLAALVLSLALAGVTATLFRRKEDAE
;
A
#
# COMPACT_ATOMS: atom_id res chain seq x y z
N MET A 1 -19.18 -21.58 47.47
CA MET A 1 -18.45 -20.47 46.81
C MET A 1 -18.58 -19.08 47.47
N LYS A 2 -19.43 -18.84 48.48
CA LYS A 2 -19.63 -17.49 49.05
C LYS A 2 -18.61 -17.00 50.11
N GLN A 3 -17.67 -17.85 50.57
CA GLN A 3 -16.68 -17.45 51.59
C GLN A 3 -15.29 -17.06 51.04
N ARG A 4 -14.96 -17.38 49.78
CA ARG A 4 -13.66 -17.03 49.17
C ARG A 4 -13.59 -15.57 48.69
N HIS A 5 -14.72 -14.93 48.40
CA HIS A 5 -14.76 -13.54 47.94
C HIS A 5 -14.62 -12.50 49.07
N ARG A 6 -14.84 -12.88 50.33
CA ARG A 6 -14.68 -11.96 51.47
C ARG A 6 -13.24 -11.84 51.95
N PHE A 7 -12.44 -12.90 51.78
CA PHE A 7 -11.02 -12.89 52.12
C PHE A 7 -10.19 -12.05 51.14
N LEU A 8 -10.53 -12.10 49.85
CA LEU A 8 -9.80 -11.35 48.82
C LEU A 8 -10.06 -9.85 48.89
N ALA A 9 -11.29 -9.44 49.23
CA ALA A 9 -11.67 -8.04 49.44
C ALA A 9 -11.02 -7.43 50.70
N ILE A 10 -10.85 -8.21 51.77
CA ILE A 10 -10.16 -7.77 52.98
C ILE A 10 -8.64 -7.65 52.74
N LEU A 11 -8.06 -8.53 51.91
CA LEU A 11 -6.65 -8.45 51.53
C LEU A 11 -6.34 -7.21 50.67
N THR A 12 -7.22 -6.87 49.73
CA THR A 12 -7.07 -5.66 48.88
C THR A 12 -7.21 -4.37 49.69
N VAL A 13 -8.12 -4.33 50.66
CA VAL A 13 -8.28 -3.18 51.57
C VAL A 13 -7.09 -3.04 52.54
N LEU A 14 -6.52 -4.15 53.01
CA LEU A 14 -5.31 -4.12 53.86
C LEU A 14 -4.04 -3.72 53.08
N CYS A 15 -3.93 -4.07 51.80
CA CYS A 15 -2.84 -3.59 50.93
C CYS A 15 -2.96 -2.08 50.62
N LEU A 16 -4.18 -1.56 50.49
CA LEU A 16 -4.44 -0.12 50.31
C LEU A 16 -4.22 0.69 51.61
N LEU A 17 -4.32 0.07 52.79
CA LEU A 17 -4.06 0.73 54.08
C LEU A 17 -2.58 0.64 54.51
N GLY A 18 -1.81 -0.30 53.97
CA GLY A 18 -0.38 -0.47 54.27
C GLY A 18 0.52 0.62 53.67
N THR A 19 0.05 1.35 52.67
CA THR A 19 0.77 2.48 52.04
C THR A 19 0.57 3.81 52.76
N LEU A 20 -0.24 3.87 53.81
CA LEU A 20 -0.59 5.08 54.56
C LEU A 20 0.14 5.21 55.92
N LEU A 21 1.16 4.40 56.19
CA LEU A 21 1.99 4.51 57.39
C LEU A 21 3.32 5.24 57.09
N PRO A 22 3.59 6.41 57.70
CA PRO A 22 4.86 7.09 57.54
C PRO A 22 5.95 6.38 58.35
N ALA A 23 7.04 5.97 57.69
CA ALA A 23 8.23 5.48 58.35
C ALA A 23 9.04 6.66 58.91
N THR A 24 8.87 6.96 60.19
CA THR A 24 9.83 7.77 60.95
C THR A 24 10.87 6.85 61.57
N VAL A 25 12.09 6.82 61.03
CA VAL A 25 13.29 6.37 61.75
C VAL A 25 14.38 7.43 61.58
N LEU A 26 14.95 7.75 62.74
CA LEU A 26 15.90 8.81 63.07
C LEU A 26 17.20 8.77 62.25
N ALA A 27 17.50 9.90 61.59
CA ALA A 27 18.84 10.49 61.56
C ALA A 27 18.68 11.96 61.95
N THR A 28 19.35 12.37 63.03
CA THR A 28 19.28 13.71 63.60
C THR A 28 20.62 14.36 63.32
N GLU A 29 20.72 15.12 62.24
CA GLU A 29 21.89 15.97 61.97
C GLU A 29 21.40 17.33 61.40
N GLY A 30 21.65 18.39 62.19
CA GLY A 30 21.86 19.76 61.71
C GLY A 30 20.75 20.50 60.96
N GLN A 31 19.56 20.70 61.53
CA GLN A 31 18.57 21.62 60.94
C GLN A 31 18.90 23.08 61.27
N MET A 32 19.32 23.84 60.26
CA MET A 32 19.35 25.31 60.30
C MET A 32 17.96 25.88 59.97
N PRO A 33 17.49 26.95 60.65
CA PRO A 33 16.11 27.39 60.52
C PRO A 33 15.88 28.09 59.17
N GLY A 34 14.96 27.58 58.33
CA GLY A 34 14.45 28.31 57.15
C GLY A 34 14.09 27.53 55.86
N HIS A 35 14.26 26.21 55.75
CA HIS A 35 14.03 25.46 54.48
C HIS A 35 13.05 24.27 54.60
N LEU A 36 12.38 23.91 53.49
CA LEU A 36 11.42 22.80 53.32
C LEU A 36 12.10 21.50 52.86
N ASN A 37 11.52 20.34 53.23
CA ASN A 37 12.02 19.00 52.85
C ASN A 37 11.77 18.71 51.36
N ASP A 38 12.78 18.16 50.65
CA ASP A 38 12.84 17.79 49.21
C ASP A 38 13.48 18.79 48.21
N CYS A 39 14.44 19.64 48.62
CA CYS A 39 15.30 20.34 47.65
C CYS A 39 16.55 19.50 47.28
N SER A 40 16.83 19.40 45.97
CA SER A 40 18.07 18.81 45.44
C SER A 40 19.23 19.82 45.54
N TYR A 41 20.44 19.37 45.87
CA TYR A 41 21.61 20.23 46.00
C TYR A 41 22.54 20.06 44.79
N CYS A 42 23.07 21.17 44.28
CA CYS A 42 24.05 21.20 43.20
C CYS A 42 25.39 21.74 43.73
N CYS A 43 26.49 21.13 43.30
CA CYS A 43 27.82 21.57 43.70
C CYS A 43 28.32 22.69 42.79
N ASN A 44 28.79 23.80 43.38
CA ASN A 44 29.34 24.94 42.64
C ASN A 44 30.86 24.97 42.78
N HIS A 45 31.58 24.50 41.75
CA HIS A 45 33.03 24.65 41.66
C HIS A 45 33.43 25.03 40.23
N ASN A 46 34.61 25.62 40.07
CA ASN A 46 35.13 26.09 38.79
C ASN A 46 36.15 25.10 38.22
N HIS A 47 36.04 24.73 36.94
CA HIS A 47 36.99 23.81 36.30
C HIS A 47 38.33 24.52 36.05
N THR A 48 39.40 24.01 36.66
CA THR A 48 40.79 24.45 36.43
C THR A 48 41.57 23.35 35.70
N GLU A 49 42.71 23.69 35.08
CA GLU A 49 43.52 22.76 34.26
C GLU A 49 43.97 21.48 35.00
N ASP A 50 43.95 21.50 36.34
CA ASP A 50 44.33 20.37 37.19
C ASP A 50 43.15 19.42 37.56
N CYS A 51 41.90 19.73 37.18
CA CYS A 51 40.71 18.96 37.60
C CYS A 51 40.33 17.76 36.69
N GLY A 52 41.06 17.58 35.59
CA GLY A 52 40.92 16.44 34.69
C GLY A 52 39.76 16.48 33.69
N TYR A 53 39.03 17.60 33.61
CA TYR A 53 37.98 17.80 32.60
C TYR A 53 38.57 18.00 31.20
N ALA A 54 38.02 17.32 30.19
CA ALA A 54 38.38 17.49 28.78
C ALA A 54 37.13 17.57 27.90
N GLU A 55 37.04 18.60 27.06
CA GLU A 55 35.91 18.85 26.17
C GLU A 55 35.96 17.96 24.92
N ALA A 56 34.79 17.59 24.39
CA ALA A 56 34.69 16.79 23.17
C ALA A 56 35.16 17.59 21.94
N VAL A 57 35.82 16.93 20.99
CA VAL A 57 36.32 17.57 19.76
C VAL A 57 35.62 17.00 18.53
N GLY A 58 35.02 17.88 17.72
CA GLY A 58 34.31 17.52 16.49
C GLY A 58 35.23 17.05 15.35
N GLY A 59 34.76 16.09 14.56
CA GLY A 59 35.52 15.49 13.45
C GLY A 59 35.71 16.42 12.25
N GLN A 60 36.75 16.16 11.44
CA GLN A 60 37.05 16.93 10.22
C GLN A 60 36.77 16.14 8.93
N PRO A 61 36.11 16.75 7.93
CA PRO A 61 35.86 16.14 6.62
C PRO A 61 37.14 16.07 5.76
N CYS A 62 37.12 15.24 4.71
CA CYS A 62 38.25 15.03 3.83
C CYS A 62 38.55 16.24 2.92
N GLY A 63 39.84 16.56 2.73
CA GLY A 63 40.30 17.82 2.14
C GLY A 63 40.69 17.77 0.66
N HIS A 64 39.90 17.15 -0.22
CA HIS A 64 40.19 17.09 -1.66
C HIS A 64 39.31 18.03 -2.50
N ILE A 65 39.76 18.31 -3.73
CA ILE A 65 39.08 19.18 -4.70
C ILE A 65 38.38 18.29 -5.73
N HIS A 66 37.12 18.60 -6.08
CA HIS A 66 36.37 17.84 -7.09
C HIS A 66 36.93 18.13 -8.49
N ASP A 67 37.61 17.16 -9.09
CA ASP A 67 38.07 17.20 -10.46
C ASP A 67 37.33 16.18 -11.35
N GLU A 68 37.59 16.26 -12.66
CA GLU A 68 36.93 15.47 -13.72
C GLU A 68 37.11 13.94 -13.55
N THR A 69 37.97 13.50 -12.63
CA THR A 69 38.26 12.10 -12.33
C THR A 69 37.41 11.54 -11.18
N CYS A 70 36.66 12.38 -10.45
CA CYS A 70 35.91 12.01 -9.24
C CYS A 70 34.45 11.56 -9.50
N GLY A 71 33.97 11.65 -10.75
CA GLY A 71 32.63 11.19 -11.12
C GLY A 71 31.47 12.08 -10.65
N TYR A 72 31.78 13.28 -10.13
CA TYR A 72 30.77 14.26 -9.72
C TYR A 72 30.15 14.95 -10.94
N ALA A 73 28.82 14.97 -11.03
CA ALA A 73 28.05 15.75 -12.01
C ALA A 73 27.13 16.73 -11.28
N GLY A 74 27.32 18.04 -11.56
CA GLY A 74 26.51 19.11 -10.97
C GLY A 74 25.13 19.24 -11.63
N GLU A 75 24.18 19.80 -10.89
CA GLU A 75 22.81 20.10 -11.34
C GLU A 75 22.80 21.10 -12.52
N THR A 76 21.84 20.92 -13.46
CA THR A 76 21.60 21.88 -14.54
C THR A 76 20.20 22.47 -14.44
N ALA A 77 20.13 23.80 -14.36
CA ALA A 77 18.88 24.55 -14.24
C ALA A 77 18.10 24.62 -15.58
N GLN A 78 16.78 24.74 -15.47
CA GLN A 78 15.83 24.92 -16.57
C GLN A 78 16.15 26.21 -17.36
N ALA A 79 16.28 26.10 -18.69
CA ALA A 79 16.63 27.23 -19.55
C ALA A 79 15.37 27.98 -20.00
N ASP A 80 15.20 29.22 -19.54
CA ASP A 80 14.17 30.14 -20.03
C ASP A 80 14.59 30.83 -21.33
N CYS A 81 13.64 30.97 -22.26
CA CYS A 81 13.84 31.52 -23.59
C CYS A 81 14.39 32.97 -23.51
N PRO A 82 15.60 33.26 -24.02
CA PRO A 82 16.18 34.58 -23.95
C PRO A 82 15.76 35.36 -25.19
N ASN A 83 14.63 36.07 -25.13
CA ASN A 83 14.43 37.42 -25.67
C ASN A 83 12.96 37.84 -25.52
N GLY A 84 12.76 38.95 -24.80
CA GLY A 84 11.45 39.55 -24.59
C GLY A 84 10.81 40.06 -25.88
N ALA A 85 9.48 39.92 -25.91
CA ALA A 85 8.50 40.66 -26.70
C ALA A 85 7.86 40.02 -27.95
N ASP A 86 7.95 38.71 -28.22
CA ASP A 86 7.06 38.09 -29.24
C ASP A 86 6.79 36.58 -29.05
N CYS A 87 6.50 36.13 -27.82
CA CYS A 87 5.94 34.79 -27.58
C CYS A 87 4.41 34.81 -27.79
N THR A 88 3.94 34.77 -29.04
CA THR A 88 2.53 34.50 -29.33
C THR A 88 2.28 33.00 -29.26
N GLY A 89 1.67 32.52 -28.17
CA GLY A 89 1.18 31.16 -28.07
C GLY A 89 0.10 30.86 -29.12
N GLY A 90 0.03 29.62 -29.59
CA GLY A 90 -1.07 29.12 -30.40
C GLY A 90 -2.40 29.10 -29.63
N GLU A 91 -3.49 28.70 -30.30
CA GLU A 91 -4.89 28.81 -29.82
C GLU A 91 -5.25 28.09 -28.50
N ASP A 92 -4.31 27.40 -27.85
CA ASP A 92 -4.44 26.78 -26.53
C ASP A 92 -3.47 27.34 -25.46
N GLY A 93 -2.64 28.35 -25.79
CA GLY A 93 -1.93 29.16 -24.81
C GLY A 93 -0.84 28.46 -23.98
N HIS A 94 -0.36 27.28 -24.38
CA HIS A 94 0.76 26.60 -23.72
C HIS A 94 2.10 26.85 -24.43
N VAL A 95 3.17 27.01 -23.64
CA VAL A 95 4.57 27.02 -24.09
C VAL A 95 5.27 25.94 -23.29
N ASP A 96 5.76 24.88 -23.94
CA ASP A 96 6.45 23.77 -23.28
C ASP A 96 7.88 24.15 -22.89
N HIS A 97 8.22 23.98 -21.60
CA HIS A 97 9.59 24.04 -21.10
C HIS A 97 10.08 22.62 -20.73
N ALA A 98 11.36 22.33 -20.97
CA ALA A 98 11.98 21.06 -20.59
C ALA A 98 12.45 21.04 -19.13
N GLU A 99 12.28 19.90 -18.45
CA GLU A 99 12.52 19.69 -17.01
C GLU A 99 14.02 19.61 -16.61
N ALA A 100 14.32 19.90 -15.34
CA ALA A 100 15.66 19.87 -14.75
C ALA A 100 16.09 18.46 -14.27
N ILE A 101 17.39 18.15 -14.35
CA ILE A 101 17.97 16.85 -13.95
C ILE A 101 18.81 17.01 -12.66
N PRO A 102 18.57 16.22 -11.58
CA PRO A 102 19.34 16.29 -10.33
C PRO A 102 20.73 15.62 -10.42
N GLY A 103 21.73 16.14 -9.69
CA GLY A 103 23.09 15.61 -9.63
C GLY A 103 23.28 14.42 -8.67
N SER A 104 24.34 13.62 -8.86
CA SER A 104 24.68 12.44 -8.02
C SER A 104 25.98 12.59 -7.20
N PRO A 105 26.08 11.93 -6.02
CA PRO A 105 27.23 12.02 -5.10
C PRO A 105 28.42 11.12 -5.47
N CYS A 106 29.62 11.44 -4.96
CA CYS A 106 30.90 10.80 -5.30
C CYS A 106 31.14 9.45 -4.59
N CYS A 107 31.92 8.53 -5.22
CA CYS A 107 32.27 7.21 -4.68
C CYS A 107 33.77 7.12 -4.28
N HIS A 108 34.12 7.12 -2.99
CA HIS A 108 35.43 6.64 -2.51
C HIS A 108 35.42 6.12 -1.06
N THR A 109 36.50 5.45 -0.64
CA THR A 109 36.69 4.83 0.69
C THR A 109 37.81 5.56 1.46
N HIS A 110 37.65 5.78 2.77
CA HIS A 110 38.60 6.58 3.57
C HIS A 110 39.91 5.81 3.86
N ASP A 111 41.05 6.31 3.35
CA ASP A 111 42.40 5.78 3.63
C ASP A 111 43.29 6.78 4.39
N GLU A 112 44.49 6.35 4.81
CA GLU A 112 45.43 7.13 5.64
C GLU A 112 45.96 8.41 4.94
N GLY A 113 45.68 8.63 3.65
CA GLY A 113 46.04 9.84 2.91
C GLY A 113 44.92 10.90 2.81
N CYS A 114 43.70 10.58 3.23
CA CYS A 114 42.48 11.37 2.93
C CYS A 114 42.20 12.51 3.95
N GLY A 115 42.92 12.56 5.07
CA GLY A 115 42.81 13.65 6.06
C GLY A 115 41.53 13.64 6.91
N TYR A 116 40.69 12.62 6.78
CA TYR A 116 39.50 12.44 7.61
C TYR A 116 39.88 12.09 9.06
N ALA A 117 39.32 12.81 10.02
CA ALA A 117 39.47 12.53 11.45
C ALA A 117 38.10 12.40 12.12
N ALA A 118 37.87 11.26 12.80
CA ALA A 118 36.64 11.01 13.56
C ALA A 118 36.60 11.85 14.85
N ALA A 119 35.40 12.20 15.31
CA ALA A 119 35.19 12.91 16.56
C ALA A 119 35.61 12.06 17.78
N ALA A 120 36.08 12.72 18.84
CA ALA A 120 36.43 12.09 20.11
C ALA A 120 35.56 12.63 21.25
N GLU A 121 35.03 11.74 22.10
CA GLU A 121 34.17 12.09 23.22
C GLU A 121 34.97 12.69 24.40
N GLY A 122 34.35 13.64 25.11
CA GLY A 122 34.95 14.33 26.26
C GLY A 122 34.97 13.50 27.55
N GLN A 123 35.74 13.95 28.55
CA GLN A 123 35.86 13.33 29.86
C GLN A 123 35.43 14.30 30.99
N ASP A 124 34.58 13.82 31.89
CA ASP A 124 34.09 14.56 33.06
C ASP A 124 35.16 14.77 34.15
N CYS A 125 34.98 15.80 35.01
CA CYS A 125 35.94 16.15 36.06
C CYS A 125 35.92 15.19 37.26
N GLY A 126 37.07 15.00 37.93
CA GLY A 126 37.21 14.08 39.07
C GLY A 126 37.06 14.69 40.48
N HIS A 127 36.62 15.95 40.61
CA HIS A 127 36.56 16.65 41.91
C HIS A 127 35.39 16.16 42.79
N VAL A 128 35.65 15.93 44.08
CA VAL A 128 34.64 15.49 45.07
C VAL A 128 34.36 16.65 46.03
N CYS A 129 33.14 17.18 46.02
CA CYS A 129 32.78 18.42 46.73
C CYS A 129 32.68 18.26 48.25
N GLY A 130 33.29 19.19 48.98
CA GLY A 130 33.19 19.29 50.44
C GLY A 130 31.90 19.97 50.90
N GLU A 131 31.53 19.77 52.18
CA GLU A 131 30.26 20.21 52.82
C GLU A 131 29.95 21.71 52.64
N ASP A 132 30.99 22.53 52.44
CA ASP A 132 30.93 23.98 52.28
C ASP A 132 30.69 24.44 50.82
N GLU A 133 30.74 23.51 49.85
CA GLU A 133 30.61 23.76 48.40
C GLU A 133 29.24 23.32 47.84
N TRP A 134 28.35 22.82 48.71
CA TRP A 134 27.00 22.40 48.38
C TRP A 134 26.02 23.56 48.50
N LEU A 135 25.44 23.99 47.37
CA LEU A 135 24.37 24.98 47.32
C LEU A 135 23.05 24.31 46.98
N CYS A 136 21.94 24.87 47.46
CA CYS A 136 20.61 24.46 47.00
C CYS A 136 20.51 24.75 45.49
N ALA A 137 20.02 23.81 44.69
CA ALA A 137 19.77 24.05 43.27
C ALA A 137 18.88 25.28 43.07
N GLU A 138 19.11 26.06 42.02
CA GLU A 138 18.35 27.29 41.76
C GLU A 138 16.83 27.00 41.77
N GLY A 139 16.08 27.77 42.58
CA GLY A 139 14.61 27.68 42.67
C GLY A 139 14.03 27.20 44.01
N CYS A 140 14.82 26.91 45.04
CA CYS A 140 14.26 26.52 46.35
C CYS A 140 13.64 27.76 47.08
N PRO A 141 12.34 27.74 47.47
CA PRO A 141 11.65 28.91 48.01
C PRO A 141 12.12 29.21 49.44
N VAL A 142 12.82 30.34 49.63
CA VAL A 142 13.13 30.87 50.96
C VAL A 142 11.85 31.43 51.57
N ALA A 143 11.50 30.99 52.78
CA ALA A 143 10.37 31.54 53.52
C ALA A 143 10.56 33.06 53.69
N ALA A 144 9.59 33.83 53.20
CA ALA A 144 9.60 35.29 53.20
C ALA A 144 9.83 35.83 54.62
N ALA A 145 10.98 36.49 54.82
CA ALA A 145 11.16 37.44 55.90
C ALA A 145 10.73 38.82 55.39
N ASP A 146 9.55 39.23 55.85
CA ASP A 146 9.09 40.59 56.10
C ASP A 146 10.06 41.71 55.69
N GLY A 147 9.94 42.12 54.43
CA GLY A 147 10.56 43.32 53.88
C GLY A 147 10.31 43.39 52.38
N GLU A 148 9.56 44.39 51.93
CA GLU A 148 9.32 44.67 50.52
C GLU A 148 10.64 44.71 49.72
N ALA A 149 10.87 43.68 48.91
CA ALA A 149 11.84 43.70 47.83
C ALA A 149 11.12 43.18 46.58
N GLY A 150 10.74 44.11 45.70
CA GLY A 150 10.02 43.82 44.47
C GLY A 150 10.83 42.91 43.56
N ALA A 151 10.25 41.77 43.19
CA ALA A 151 10.65 41.03 42.01
C ALA A 151 10.30 41.89 40.78
N ALA A 152 11.30 42.61 40.26
CA ALA A 152 11.16 43.31 38.99
C ALA A 152 11.05 42.25 37.87
N SER A 153 9.89 42.18 37.23
CA SER A 153 9.71 41.43 35.99
C SER A 153 10.58 42.05 34.88
N LYS A 154 11.09 41.24 33.94
CA LYS A 154 11.66 41.74 32.66
C LYS A 154 10.69 42.68 31.90
N ALA A 155 9.40 42.67 32.27
CA ALA A 155 8.38 43.60 31.77
C ALA A 155 8.56 45.06 32.27
N ALA A 156 9.31 45.32 33.35
CA ALA A 156 9.58 46.69 33.82
C ALA A 156 10.63 47.44 32.98
N ALA A 157 11.28 46.80 31.99
CA ALA A 157 12.37 47.37 31.19
C ALA A 157 11.95 47.73 29.74
N VAL A 158 10.75 48.30 29.55
CA VAL A 158 10.48 49.09 28.33
C VAL A 158 10.39 50.60 28.65
N ASP A 159 10.50 51.00 29.93
CA ASP A 159 10.43 52.42 30.36
C ASP A 159 11.75 53.01 30.85
N ALA A 160 12.88 52.37 30.57
CA ALA A 160 14.13 53.09 30.50
C ALA A 160 14.44 53.26 29.01
N GLU A 161 14.48 54.50 28.55
CA GLU A 161 15.20 54.88 27.34
C GLU A 161 16.64 54.35 27.45
N ALA A 162 16.85 53.09 27.07
CA ALA A 162 18.17 52.61 26.75
C ALA A 162 18.53 53.38 25.49
N GLU A 163 19.37 54.41 25.64
CA GLU A 163 19.90 55.20 24.52
C GLU A 163 20.44 54.24 23.45
N GLY A 164 19.64 53.95 22.41
CA GLY A 164 20.01 52.97 21.39
C GLY A 164 18.95 51.97 20.93
N SER A 165 17.79 51.83 21.59
CA SER A 165 16.71 50.97 21.09
C SER A 165 15.83 51.68 20.05
N TYR A 166 15.86 51.26 18.79
CA TYR A 166 15.02 51.82 17.71
C TYR A 166 14.99 50.90 16.49
N ALA A 167 13.95 51.04 15.67
CA ALA A 167 13.93 50.50 14.32
C ALA A 167 14.41 51.55 13.32
N ALA A 168 15.11 51.14 12.27
CA ALA A 168 15.50 52.01 11.16
C ALA A 168 15.43 51.26 9.83
N LEU A 169 15.20 52.01 8.75
CA LEU A 169 15.32 51.46 7.40
C LEU A 169 16.81 51.29 7.07
N ALA A 170 17.21 50.17 6.49
CA ALA A 170 18.59 49.95 6.05
C ALA A 170 19.03 51.01 5.01
N SER A 171 18.09 51.51 4.21
CA SER A 171 18.28 52.58 3.23
C SER A 171 18.41 53.97 3.86
N ASP A 172 17.93 54.17 5.09
CA ASP A 172 17.99 55.41 5.85
C ASP A 172 18.16 55.15 7.36
N ALA A 173 19.39 54.79 7.75
CA ALA A 173 19.74 54.50 9.14
C ALA A 173 19.75 55.75 10.06
N GLN A 174 19.51 56.96 9.53
CA GLN A 174 19.46 58.19 10.33
C GLN A 174 18.08 58.42 10.94
N THR A 175 17.02 58.00 10.24
CA THR A 175 15.65 58.11 10.73
C THR A 175 15.36 56.95 11.68
N ARG A 176 15.03 57.29 12.93
CA ARG A 176 14.77 56.32 14.00
C ARG A 176 13.29 56.27 14.33
N TYR A 177 12.77 55.07 14.49
CA TYR A 177 11.38 54.81 14.85
C TYR A 177 11.32 54.06 16.19
N ASP A 178 10.40 54.48 17.05
CA ASP A 178 10.23 53.89 18.39
C ASP A 178 9.52 52.53 18.38
N THR A 179 8.86 52.20 17.26
CA THR A 179 8.15 50.92 17.06
C THR A 179 8.38 50.40 15.65
N VAL A 180 8.24 49.08 15.49
CA VAL A 180 8.33 48.43 14.18
C VAL A 180 7.21 48.92 13.26
N ALA A 181 5.97 49.01 13.76
CA ALA A 181 4.83 49.49 12.98
C ALA A 181 5.02 50.91 12.46
N ALA A 182 5.59 51.82 13.26
CA ALA A 182 5.92 53.17 12.80
C ALA A 182 6.97 53.15 11.66
N ALA A 183 7.99 52.30 11.75
CA ALA A 183 8.96 52.12 10.67
C ALA A 183 8.30 51.54 9.40
N LEU A 184 7.34 50.62 9.57
CA LEU A 184 6.61 50.01 8.46
C LEU A 184 5.79 51.03 7.66
N GLU A 185 5.26 52.10 8.28
CA GLU A 185 4.51 53.14 7.54
C GLU A 185 5.38 53.81 6.45
N HIS A 186 6.69 53.89 6.71
CA HIS A 186 7.67 54.55 5.86
C HIS A 186 8.48 53.60 4.96
N ALA A 187 8.38 52.28 5.18
CA ALA A 187 9.06 51.28 4.36
C ALA A 187 8.52 51.28 2.91
N ALA A 188 9.35 50.95 1.94
CA ALA A 188 8.95 50.57 0.59
C ALA A 188 8.84 49.05 0.45
N ASP A 189 8.37 48.59 -0.70
CA ASP A 189 8.43 47.16 -1.03
C ASP A 189 9.88 46.69 -1.14
N THR A 190 10.17 45.50 -0.64
CA THR A 190 11.49 44.86 -0.50
C THR A 190 12.48 45.52 0.48
N ASP A 191 12.05 46.52 1.26
CA ASP A 191 12.92 47.17 2.24
C ASP A 191 13.34 46.23 3.38
N THR A 192 14.51 46.50 3.96
CA THR A 192 15.00 45.87 5.18
C THR A 192 14.89 46.83 6.36
N LEU A 193 14.20 46.44 7.42
CA LEU A 193 14.21 47.11 8.72
C LEU A 193 15.25 46.45 9.62
N VAL A 194 16.12 47.28 10.20
CA VAL A 194 17.13 46.86 11.16
C VAL A 194 16.68 47.27 12.56
N ILE A 195 16.63 46.31 13.47
CA ILE A 195 16.26 46.51 14.87
C ILE A 195 17.53 46.65 15.70
N TYR A 196 17.69 47.79 16.35
CA TYR A 196 18.74 48.03 17.32
C TYR A 196 18.15 47.89 18.72
N GLY A 197 18.76 47.06 19.57
CA GLY A 197 18.27 46.81 20.93
C GLY A 197 16.87 46.19 20.97
N ARG A 198 16.07 46.59 21.96
CA ARG A 198 14.74 46.01 22.23
C ARG A 198 13.63 46.98 21.84
N VAL A 199 12.87 46.65 20.81
CA VAL A 199 11.86 47.53 20.17
C VAL A 199 10.46 46.92 20.26
N ARG A 200 9.42 47.70 20.47
CA ARG A 200 8.03 47.18 20.44
C ARG A 200 7.55 46.98 19.01
N TRP A 201 6.73 45.97 18.75
CA TRP A 201 5.99 45.85 17.50
C TRP A 201 5.20 47.14 17.23
N GLY A 202 4.34 47.53 18.18
CA GLY A 202 3.52 48.74 18.09
C GLY A 202 2.37 48.60 17.07
N GLY A 203 1.34 49.45 17.19
CA GLY A 203 0.21 49.48 16.25
C GLY A 203 -0.94 48.53 16.57
N ALA A 204 -2.16 49.04 16.40
CA ALA A 204 -3.40 48.28 16.41
C ALA A 204 -3.96 48.29 14.98
N ALA A 205 -3.62 47.28 14.18
CA ALA A 205 -4.42 46.64 13.12
C ALA A 205 -5.29 47.43 12.10
N GLU A 206 -5.44 48.76 12.15
CA GLU A 206 -6.41 49.46 11.30
C GLU A 206 -5.85 49.83 9.91
N GLN A 207 -4.53 49.76 9.73
CA GLN A 207 -3.87 50.22 8.50
C GLN A 207 -3.08 49.09 7.83
N GLU A 208 -3.53 48.72 6.63
CA GLU A 208 -2.90 47.70 5.78
C GLU A 208 -2.06 48.33 4.66
N TYR A 209 -0.98 47.65 4.28
CA TYR A 209 -0.06 48.06 3.21
C TYR A 209 0.02 46.97 2.13
N PRO A 210 -1.04 46.79 1.33
CA PRO A 210 -1.09 45.73 0.33
C PRO A 210 0.00 45.89 -0.73
N GLY A 211 0.66 44.78 -1.09
CA GLY A 211 1.74 44.75 -2.08
C GLY A 211 3.11 45.17 -1.57
N ARG A 212 3.26 45.40 -0.26
CA ARG A 212 4.56 45.64 0.38
C ARG A 212 5.09 44.35 1.03
N ALA A 213 6.35 44.02 0.79
CA ALA A 213 7.09 42.94 1.44
C ALA A 213 8.34 43.49 2.12
N VAL A 214 8.53 43.18 3.40
CA VAL A 214 9.60 43.75 4.21
C VAL A 214 10.40 42.65 4.89
N THR A 215 11.73 42.79 4.93
CA THR A 215 12.60 41.95 5.77
C THR A 215 12.91 42.68 7.08
N ILE A 216 12.79 42.01 8.23
CA ILE A 216 13.12 42.57 9.54
C ILE A 216 14.26 41.74 10.13
N THR A 217 15.34 42.43 10.54
CA THR A 217 16.53 41.77 11.07
C THR A 217 17.14 42.51 12.26
N GLY A 218 17.83 41.77 13.14
CA GLY A 218 18.57 42.33 14.25
C GLY A 218 19.87 42.98 13.80
N ALA A 219 20.24 44.09 14.43
CA ALA A 219 21.56 44.69 14.27
C ALA A 219 22.67 43.83 14.91
N ASP A 220 22.31 43.07 15.95
CA ASP A 220 23.16 42.19 16.74
C ASP A 220 22.32 41.12 17.44
N GLU A 221 22.97 40.18 18.14
CA GLU A 221 22.33 39.06 18.86
C GLU A 221 21.41 39.51 20.01
N GLY A 222 21.56 40.74 20.51
CA GLY A 222 20.73 41.31 21.57
C GLY A 222 19.48 42.01 21.04
N ALA A 223 19.32 42.11 19.72
CA ALA A 223 18.17 42.75 19.11
C ALA A 223 16.90 41.91 19.30
N SER A 224 15.83 42.55 19.78
CA SER A 224 14.56 41.88 20.02
C SER A 224 13.33 42.75 19.74
N ILE A 225 12.24 42.08 19.36
CA ILE A 225 10.94 42.70 19.12
C ILE A 225 9.97 42.22 20.20
N VAL A 226 9.45 43.17 20.98
CA VAL A 226 8.38 42.92 21.96
C VAL A 226 7.05 42.89 21.22
N MET A 227 6.50 41.69 21.05
CA MET A 227 5.21 41.48 20.41
C MET A 227 4.07 42.00 21.28
N ASN A 228 2.93 42.29 20.64
CA ASN A 228 1.77 42.80 21.37
C ASN A 228 1.37 41.80 22.47
N GLY A 229 1.30 42.29 23.71
CA GLY A 229 0.95 41.51 24.91
C GLY A 229 2.11 41.08 25.79
N ALA A 230 3.33 41.09 25.26
CA ALA A 230 4.52 40.69 26.01
C ALA A 230 4.96 41.71 27.08
N ASP A 231 4.45 42.95 27.05
CA ASP A 231 4.84 44.04 27.97
C ASP A 231 4.13 44.00 29.34
N GLY A 232 3.15 43.11 29.58
CA GLY A 232 2.55 42.91 30.91
C GLY A 232 1.84 44.12 31.58
N ARG A 233 1.84 45.31 30.97
CA ARG A 233 1.25 46.54 31.54
C ARG A 233 -0.27 46.58 31.52
N THR A 234 -0.92 45.67 30.81
CA THR A 234 -2.39 45.60 30.71
C THR A 234 -3.05 44.88 31.89
N MET A 235 -2.29 44.33 32.84
CA MET A 235 -2.85 43.64 34.02
C MET A 235 -2.93 44.52 35.29
N ASN A 236 -2.41 45.75 35.25
CA ASN A 236 -2.53 46.70 36.36
C ASN A 236 -2.67 48.13 35.83
N GLY A 237 -3.82 48.43 35.20
CA GLY A 237 -4.23 49.79 34.93
C GLY A 237 -4.50 50.52 36.25
N SER A 238 -3.61 51.42 36.64
CA SER A 238 -3.93 52.45 37.63
C SER A 238 -4.78 53.53 36.95
N GLY A 239 -6.07 53.58 37.29
CA GLY A 239 -6.96 54.73 37.09
C GLY A 239 -7.42 55.07 35.66
N ASP A 240 -8.72 54.90 35.43
CA ASP A 240 -9.60 55.63 34.49
C ASP A 240 -9.37 55.59 32.96
N GLU A 241 -8.37 54.89 32.42
CA GLU A 241 -8.33 54.56 30.98
C GLU A 241 -9.04 53.21 30.70
N PRO A 242 -9.86 53.09 29.64
CA PRO A 242 -10.43 51.80 29.25
C PRO A 242 -9.28 50.83 28.95
N ILE A 243 -9.24 49.74 29.69
CA ILE A 243 -8.43 48.55 29.36
C ILE A 243 -8.75 48.13 27.93
N ASP A 244 -7.80 48.28 27.01
CA ASP A 244 -7.88 47.69 25.68
C ASP A 244 -7.86 46.16 25.84
N GLU A 245 -9.01 45.53 25.64
CA GLU A 245 -9.32 44.13 26.00
C GLU A 245 -8.64 43.07 25.10
N SER A 246 -7.56 43.40 24.38
CA SER A 246 -6.92 42.47 23.43
C SER A 246 -5.41 42.31 23.65
N PRO A 247 -4.94 41.91 24.85
CA PRO A 247 -3.54 42.06 25.19
C PRO A 247 -2.58 41.31 24.27
N ASN A 248 -2.88 40.12 23.73
CA ASN A 248 -1.86 39.26 23.08
C ASN A 248 -2.05 39.00 21.58
N VAL A 249 -2.46 40.01 20.81
CA VAL A 249 -2.68 39.88 19.35
C VAL A 249 -1.70 40.75 18.59
N THR A 250 -0.84 40.13 17.78
CA THR A 250 0.05 40.82 16.84
C THR A 250 -0.48 40.60 15.43
N GLU A 251 -0.70 41.70 14.73
CA GLU A 251 -1.20 41.70 13.36
C GLU A 251 -0.13 42.23 12.42
N PHE A 252 0.11 41.52 11.32
CA PHE A 252 1.05 41.89 10.28
C PHE A 252 0.28 42.58 9.13
N PRO A 253 0.51 43.87 8.88
CA PRO A 253 -0.27 44.64 7.91
C PRO A 253 0.25 44.52 6.46
N CYS A 254 1.31 43.73 6.24
CA CYS A 254 1.96 43.51 4.96
C CYS A 254 2.75 42.20 5.00
N ALA A 255 3.40 41.81 3.89
CA ALA A 255 4.28 40.65 3.91
C ALA A 255 5.54 40.95 4.74
N VAL A 256 5.92 40.01 5.60
CA VAL A 256 7.03 40.17 6.55
C VAL A 256 7.88 38.91 6.60
N THR A 257 9.20 39.09 6.48
CA THR A 257 10.20 38.05 6.71
C THR A 257 11.05 38.44 7.92
N PHE A 258 11.08 37.62 8.97
CA PHE A 258 11.96 37.78 10.13
C PHE A 258 13.24 36.96 9.96
N ARG A 259 14.39 37.57 10.24
CA ARG A 259 15.73 36.93 10.16
C ARG A 259 16.66 37.40 11.26
N ALA A 260 17.44 36.51 11.86
CA ALA A 260 18.46 36.85 12.86
C ALA A 260 17.97 37.87 13.91
N ILE A 261 16.86 37.55 14.58
CA ILE A 261 16.19 38.43 15.55
C ILE A 261 15.47 37.60 16.61
N SER A 262 15.29 38.16 17.82
CA SER A 262 14.45 37.56 18.86
C SER A 262 13.05 38.19 18.89
N LEU A 263 12.00 37.37 18.95
CA LEU A 263 10.60 37.79 19.10
C LEU A 263 10.13 37.44 20.51
N GLU A 264 9.75 38.44 21.30
CA GLU A 264 9.33 38.25 22.68
C GLU A 264 7.80 38.22 22.80
N THR A 265 7.25 37.12 23.32
CA THR A 265 5.81 36.90 23.56
C THR A 265 5.45 36.90 25.05
N SER A 266 4.15 36.94 25.37
CA SER A 266 3.64 36.89 26.75
C SER A 266 3.48 35.45 27.26
N MET A 267 3.37 35.27 28.58
CA MET A 267 3.08 33.96 29.20
C MET A 267 1.71 33.37 28.82
N GLY A 268 0.77 34.18 28.34
CA GLY A 268 -0.57 33.72 27.93
C GLY A 268 -0.60 33.25 26.48
N ILE A 269 -1.78 32.89 25.98
CA ILE A 269 -1.97 32.58 24.55
C ILE A 269 -1.67 33.84 23.73
N ASN A 270 -0.80 33.71 22.73
CA ASN A 270 -0.42 34.76 21.79
C ASN A 270 -0.91 34.40 20.39
N PHE A 271 -1.34 35.42 19.64
CA PHE A 271 -1.85 35.26 18.29
C PHE A 271 -1.05 36.10 17.30
N PHE A 272 -0.55 35.46 16.26
CA PHE A 272 0.05 36.09 15.10
C PHE A 272 -0.93 35.97 13.94
N TYR A 273 -1.45 37.09 13.46
CA TYR A 273 -2.28 37.15 12.25
C TYR A 273 -1.49 37.74 11.10
N ALA A 274 -1.28 36.97 10.05
CA ALA A 274 -0.66 37.45 8.82
C ALA A 274 -1.62 38.27 7.95
N ASN A 275 -2.93 38.28 8.27
CA ASN A 275 -3.97 39.05 7.57
C ASN A 275 -3.93 38.85 6.05
N GLY A 276 -3.61 37.63 5.63
CA GLY A 276 -3.54 37.20 4.24
C GLY A 276 -2.26 37.57 3.49
N TYR A 277 -1.30 38.19 4.17
CA TYR A 277 0.03 38.44 3.64
C TYR A 277 0.98 37.28 3.90
N ARG A 278 2.09 37.23 3.15
CA ARG A 278 3.14 36.24 3.37
C ARG A 278 3.87 36.52 4.69
N LEU A 279 3.85 35.56 5.61
CA LEU A 279 4.64 35.60 6.84
C LEU A 279 5.73 34.54 6.79
N GLU A 280 6.98 34.97 6.88
CA GLU A 280 8.14 34.10 6.92
C GLU A 280 8.94 34.33 8.20
N ILE A 281 9.26 33.25 8.91
CA ILE A 281 10.12 33.23 10.09
C ILE A 281 11.26 32.28 9.78
N ASP A 282 12.47 32.82 9.57
CA ASP A 282 13.65 32.02 9.25
C ASP A 282 14.14 31.19 10.44
N SER A 283 14.97 30.18 10.16
CA SER A 283 15.45 29.22 11.16
C SER A 283 16.37 29.83 12.23
N ASP A 284 16.91 31.03 11.98
CA ASP A 284 17.78 31.78 12.90
C ASP A 284 17.00 32.78 13.78
N VAL A 285 15.68 32.78 13.71
CA VAL A 285 14.80 33.58 14.58
C VAL A 285 14.56 32.83 15.89
N THR A 286 14.69 33.53 17.02
CA THR A 286 14.34 32.97 18.34
C THR A 286 12.99 33.53 18.78
N ILE A 287 12.07 32.67 19.24
CA ILE A 287 10.81 33.12 19.83
C ILE A 287 10.85 32.80 21.34
N GLU A 288 10.87 33.85 22.17
CA GLU A 288 11.01 33.75 23.63
C GLU A 288 9.73 34.16 24.34
N THR A 289 9.36 33.45 25.40
CA THR A 289 8.22 33.83 26.27
C THR A 289 8.72 34.54 27.52
N ASN A 290 8.32 35.79 27.76
CA ASN A 290 8.74 36.57 28.92
C ASN A 290 8.02 36.10 30.21
N GLY A 291 8.72 35.42 31.13
CA GLY A 291 8.25 35.20 32.51
C GLY A 291 8.77 33.95 33.22
N SER A 292 9.13 34.08 34.50
CA SER A 292 9.69 33.04 35.38
C SER A 292 8.74 31.84 35.57
N ILE A 293 9.31 30.64 35.57
CA ILE A 293 8.64 29.36 35.86
C ILE A 293 8.03 29.40 37.27
N CYS A 294 6.70 29.53 37.37
CA CYS A 294 5.94 29.37 38.62
C CYS A 294 4.52 28.82 38.33
N SER A 295 4.41 27.77 37.52
CA SER A 295 3.28 26.83 37.62
C SER A 295 3.73 25.48 37.09
N ASN A 296 3.46 24.42 37.85
CA ASN A 296 3.79 23.02 37.53
C ASN A 296 2.98 22.45 36.33
N GLU A 297 2.67 23.25 35.31
CA GLU A 297 2.00 22.76 34.09
C GLU A 297 3.01 22.64 32.95
N THR A 298 3.49 21.42 32.74
CA THR A 298 4.18 20.98 31.53
C THR A 298 3.18 20.85 30.37
N SER A 299 2.69 21.96 29.81
CA SER A 299 1.81 21.91 28.63
C SER A 299 1.98 23.10 27.68
N GLY A 300 2.36 22.80 26.44
CA GLY A 300 2.14 23.65 25.26
C GLY A 300 3.05 24.87 25.11
N SER A 301 3.48 25.14 23.88
CA SER A 301 3.76 26.51 23.42
C SER A 301 2.45 27.31 23.46
N ASN A 302 2.48 28.59 23.80
CA ASN A 302 1.29 29.45 23.86
C ASN A 302 1.22 30.41 22.64
N LEU A 303 1.50 29.92 21.43
CA LEU A 303 1.53 30.74 20.20
C LEU A 303 0.72 30.10 19.08
N LEU A 304 -0.25 30.83 18.54
CA LEU A 304 -0.99 30.47 17.34
C LEU A 304 -0.55 31.36 16.17
N ALA A 305 -0.09 30.73 15.09
CA ALA A 305 0.20 31.41 13.83
C ALA A 305 -0.97 31.21 12.86
N ILE A 306 -1.53 32.30 12.37
CA ILE A 306 -2.77 32.32 11.58
C ILE A 306 -2.51 33.12 10.30
N GLY A 307 -2.67 32.48 9.15
CA GLY A 307 -2.40 33.09 7.85
C GLY A 307 -3.47 34.11 7.46
N GLY A 308 -4.74 33.85 7.77
CA GLY A 308 -5.84 34.76 7.50
C GLY A 308 -6.03 35.84 8.57
N SER A 309 -7.25 36.38 8.64
CA SER A 309 -7.65 37.37 9.65
C SER A 309 -8.71 36.81 10.61
N TRP A 310 -9.03 37.56 11.66
CA TRP A 310 -10.11 37.27 12.62
C TRP A 310 -11.33 38.17 12.44
N ASN A 311 -11.21 39.32 11.76
CA ASN A 311 -12.29 40.32 11.66
C ASN A 311 -12.73 40.65 10.22
N HIS A 312 -11.98 40.27 9.19
CA HIS A 312 -12.36 40.49 7.79
C HIS A 312 -11.91 39.34 6.87
N THR A 313 -12.48 39.28 5.66
CA THR A 313 -12.10 38.32 4.62
C THR A 313 -10.86 38.80 3.87
N VAL A 314 -9.92 37.90 3.59
CA VAL A 314 -8.65 38.20 2.92
C VAL A 314 -8.53 37.47 1.57
N ASP A 315 -7.62 37.92 0.71
CA ASP A 315 -7.48 37.39 -0.64
C ASP A 315 -6.77 36.03 -0.71
N SER A 316 -5.68 35.85 0.01
CA SER A 316 -4.87 34.62 0.07
C SER A 316 -4.19 34.52 1.43
N ALA A 317 -3.42 33.47 1.72
CA ALA A 317 -2.50 33.46 2.86
C ALA A 317 -1.32 32.51 2.64
N GLU A 318 -0.12 32.92 3.03
CA GLU A 318 1.09 32.09 2.96
C GLU A 318 1.89 32.21 4.24
N MET A 319 2.27 31.08 4.85
CA MET A 319 3.13 31.05 6.02
C MET A 319 4.27 30.06 5.84
N ILE A 320 5.49 30.51 6.13
CA ILE A 320 6.71 29.69 6.17
C ILE A 320 7.35 29.89 7.55
N LEU A 321 7.28 28.86 8.39
CA LEU A 321 7.64 28.91 9.80
C LEU A 321 8.80 27.95 10.06
N ASN A 322 10.03 28.44 9.93
CA ASN A 322 11.24 27.62 10.07
C ASN A 322 11.79 27.57 11.50
N ALA A 323 11.34 28.46 12.38
CA ALA A 323 11.67 28.47 13.81
C ALA A 323 10.43 28.66 14.67
N GLY A 324 10.58 28.40 15.97
CA GLY A 324 9.55 28.62 16.98
C GLY A 324 8.79 27.35 17.39
N ARG A 325 8.03 27.50 18.46
CA ARG A 325 7.18 26.46 19.04
C ARG A 325 5.73 26.94 18.97
N TYR A 326 4.90 26.27 18.19
CA TYR A 326 3.51 26.67 17.93
C TYR A 326 2.54 25.72 18.61
N GLU A 327 1.46 26.24 19.17
CA GLU A 327 0.32 25.42 19.63
C GLU A 327 -0.49 24.95 18.42
N ALA A 328 -0.76 25.86 17.50
CA ALA A 328 -1.38 25.55 16.23
C ALA A 328 -0.90 26.51 15.13
N VAL A 329 -0.89 26.01 13.90
CA VAL A 329 -0.64 26.76 12.68
C VAL A 329 -1.86 26.60 11.78
N ILE A 330 -2.50 27.71 11.42
CA ILE A 330 -3.76 27.73 10.67
C ILE A 330 -3.56 28.58 9.42
N GLY A 331 -3.62 27.98 8.23
CA GLY A 331 -3.39 28.69 6.96
C GLY A 331 -4.46 29.72 6.65
N GLY A 332 -5.72 29.45 7.00
CA GLY A 332 -6.85 30.37 6.77
C GLY A 332 -7.14 31.32 7.94
N GLY A 333 -8.34 31.90 7.94
CA GLY A 333 -8.80 32.81 8.99
C GLY A 333 -9.43 32.11 10.20
N MET A 334 -9.58 32.86 11.29
CA MET A 334 -10.35 32.47 12.48
C MET A 334 -11.79 32.96 12.35
N GLY A 335 -12.67 32.13 11.79
CA GLY A 335 -14.06 32.48 11.50
C GLY A 335 -14.25 33.43 10.30
N GLN A 336 -13.16 33.82 9.63
CA GLN A 336 -13.17 34.64 8.43
C GLN A 336 -12.67 33.87 7.22
N ASN A 337 -13.16 34.24 6.05
CA ASN A 337 -12.86 33.55 4.81
C ASN A 337 -11.55 34.02 4.18
N VAL A 338 -10.95 33.13 3.40
CA VAL A 338 -9.92 33.44 2.41
C VAL A 338 -10.55 33.21 1.03
N THR A 339 -10.58 34.22 0.16
CA THR A 339 -11.24 34.04 -1.16
C THR A 339 -10.42 33.22 -2.14
N GLY A 340 -9.09 33.27 -2.02
CA GLY A 340 -8.12 32.51 -2.81
C GLY A 340 -7.55 31.33 -2.03
N SER A 341 -6.29 31.01 -2.29
CA SER A 341 -5.60 29.82 -1.76
C SER A 341 -4.82 30.10 -0.48
N THR A 342 -4.51 29.03 0.25
CA THR A 342 -3.63 29.06 1.43
C THR A 342 -2.45 28.10 1.28
N ALA A 343 -1.29 28.49 1.81
CA ALA A 343 -0.10 27.64 1.85
C ALA A 343 0.59 27.74 3.21
N VAL A 344 0.93 26.60 3.80
CA VAL A 344 1.60 26.51 5.11
C VAL A 344 2.80 25.57 4.99
N THR A 345 3.97 26.08 5.35
CA THR A 345 5.19 25.28 5.51
C THR A 345 5.73 25.41 6.93
N VAL A 346 5.94 24.29 7.61
CA VAL A 346 6.58 24.24 8.93
C VAL A 346 7.95 23.55 8.77
N GLY A 347 9.02 24.32 8.99
CA GLY A 347 10.41 23.87 8.84
C GLY A 347 10.89 22.95 9.96
N GLY A 348 12.00 22.25 9.73
CA GLY A 348 12.52 21.21 10.64
C GLY A 348 12.99 21.71 12.00
N ALA A 349 13.38 22.98 12.12
CA ALA A 349 13.78 23.59 13.40
C ALA A 349 12.60 24.14 14.22
N ALA A 350 11.40 24.22 13.62
CA ALA A 350 10.18 24.56 14.34
C ALA A 350 9.56 23.32 15.02
N THR A 351 8.54 23.51 15.85
CA THR A 351 7.62 22.45 16.28
C THR A 351 6.20 22.98 16.28
N ALA A 352 5.23 22.15 15.94
CA ALA A 352 3.82 22.54 15.94
C ALA A 352 2.98 21.56 16.76
N GLY A 353 1.88 22.04 17.34
CA GLY A 353 0.78 21.17 17.75
C GLY A 353 -0.04 20.80 16.52
N ASP A 354 -1.16 21.47 16.31
CA ASP A 354 -2.02 21.18 15.14
C ASP A 354 -1.62 22.05 13.94
N VAL A 355 -1.56 21.47 12.74
CA VAL A 355 -1.32 22.18 11.47
C VAL A 355 -2.54 22.01 10.57
N ILE A 356 -3.17 23.12 10.20
CA ILE A 356 -4.42 23.15 9.44
C ILE A 356 -4.18 24.02 8.20
N GLY A 357 -4.33 23.46 7.00
CA GLY A 357 -4.13 24.21 5.76
C GLY A 357 -5.20 25.26 5.51
N GLY A 358 -6.45 24.96 5.84
CA GLY A 358 -7.58 25.89 5.73
C GLY A 358 -7.80 26.78 6.95
N GLY A 359 -9.00 27.37 7.06
CA GLY A 359 -9.39 28.18 8.21
C GLY A 359 -9.97 27.37 9.38
N TYR A 360 -10.07 28.01 10.54
CA TYR A 360 -10.89 27.53 11.65
C TYR A 360 -12.27 28.17 11.53
N ARG A 361 -13.28 27.41 11.09
CA ARG A 361 -14.62 27.88 10.69
C ARG A 361 -14.68 28.89 9.54
N GLY A 362 -13.52 29.32 9.04
CA GLY A 362 -13.39 30.16 7.85
C GLY A 362 -13.23 29.31 6.60
N ASP A 363 -13.92 29.69 5.53
CA ASP A 363 -13.87 28.99 4.24
C ASP A 363 -12.67 29.47 3.41
N VAL A 364 -12.10 28.57 2.62
CA VAL A 364 -11.07 28.86 1.61
C VAL A 364 -11.69 28.68 0.22
N GLY A 365 -11.71 29.75 -0.57
CA GLY A 365 -12.28 29.75 -1.92
C GLY A 365 -11.36 29.12 -2.98
N GLY A 366 -10.05 29.05 -2.70
CA GLY A 366 -9.05 28.36 -3.53
C GLY A 366 -8.64 27.00 -2.98
N SER A 367 -7.40 26.60 -3.28
CA SER A 367 -6.79 25.34 -2.82
C SER A 367 -5.94 25.56 -1.58
N THR A 368 -5.62 24.48 -0.87
CA THR A 368 -4.73 24.50 0.30
C THR A 368 -3.51 23.61 0.10
N GLN A 369 -2.35 24.07 0.58
CA GLN A 369 -1.12 23.28 0.59
C GLN A 369 -0.50 23.29 1.98
N VAL A 370 -0.09 22.12 2.47
CA VAL A 370 0.53 21.95 3.78
C VAL A 370 1.79 21.11 3.63
N THR A 371 2.93 21.64 4.06
CA THR A 371 4.21 20.95 4.12
C THR A 371 4.73 20.96 5.54
N VAL A 372 5.00 19.78 6.11
CA VAL A 372 5.48 19.64 7.49
C VAL A 372 6.78 18.84 7.49
N ASN A 373 7.85 19.49 7.97
CA ASN A 373 9.19 18.93 8.06
C ASN A 373 9.59 18.64 9.52
N THR A 374 8.64 18.73 10.47
CA THR A 374 8.87 18.60 11.92
C THR A 374 7.74 17.85 12.64
N ALA A 375 7.88 17.65 13.95
CA ALA A 375 6.89 17.00 14.77
C ALA A 375 5.62 17.85 14.86
N ALA A 376 4.47 17.18 14.71
CA ALA A 376 3.15 17.77 14.83
C ALA A 376 2.19 16.79 15.53
N ASN A 377 1.14 17.31 16.12
CA ASN A 377 0.03 16.51 16.61
C ASN A 377 -0.84 16.08 15.42
N LYS A 378 -1.83 16.88 15.02
CA LYS A 378 -2.66 16.61 13.84
C LYS A 378 -2.26 17.50 12.67
N VAL A 379 -2.21 16.93 11.47
CA VAL A 379 -2.04 17.68 10.21
C VAL A 379 -3.27 17.48 9.34
N ALA A 380 -3.93 18.58 8.97
CA ALA A 380 -5.09 18.57 8.09
C ALA A 380 -4.83 19.45 6.85
N GLY A 381 -5.07 18.90 5.65
CA GLY A 381 -4.96 19.66 4.41
C GLY A 381 -6.05 20.74 4.32
N GLY A 382 -7.28 20.40 4.70
CA GLY A 382 -8.40 21.33 4.69
C GLY A 382 -8.51 22.21 5.93
N GLY A 383 -9.70 22.78 6.16
CA GLY A 383 -10.01 23.57 7.36
C GLY A 383 -10.47 22.72 8.56
N ASN A 384 -10.59 23.35 9.73
CA ASN A 384 -11.31 22.81 10.87
C ASN A 384 -12.69 23.46 10.91
N GLN A 385 -13.75 22.69 10.61
CA GLN A 385 -15.13 23.20 10.38
C GLN A 385 -15.25 24.25 9.24
N GLY A 386 -14.16 24.57 8.55
CA GLY A 386 -14.12 25.44 7.36
C GLY A 386 -14.07 24.60 6.08
N HIS A 387 -14.73 25.09 5.04
CA HIS A 387 -14.76 24.44 3.73
C HIS A 387 -13.56 24.86 2.88
N VAL A 388 -13.17 23.99 1.94
CA VAL A 388 -12.21 24.32 0.87
C VAL A 388 -12.92 24.10 -0.45
N ALA A 389 -13.01 25.12 -1.30
CA ALA A 389 -13.65 24.99 -2.60
C ALA A 389 -12.74 24.30 -3.63
N GLY A 390 -11.42 24.52 -3.56
CA GLY A 390 -10.42 23.90 -4.42
C GLY A 390 -9.91 22.54 -3.92
N ASP A 391 -8.66 22.23 -4.26
CA ASP A 391 -7.95 21.00 -3.88
C ASP A 391 -7.23 21.15 -2.53
N THR A 392 -6.89 20.04 -1.89
CA THR A 392 -6.00 20.03 -0.71
C THR A 392 -4.79 19.12 -0.93
N ALA A 393 -3.62 19.58 -0.51
CA ALA A 393 -2.39 18.80 -0.58
C ALA A 393 -1.62 18.83 0.75
N VAL A 394 -1.22 17.65 1.23
CA VAL A 394 -0.42 17.49 2.46
C VAL A 394 0.84 16.70 2.15
N THR A 395 2.00 17.25 2.52
CA THR A 395 3.31 16.60 2.37
C THR A 395 4.04 16.53 3.70
N ILE A 396 4.51 15.34 4.08
CA ILE A 396 5.26 15.07 5.30
C ILE A 396 6.68 14.61 4.93
N ASN A 397 7.69 15.42 5.27
CA ASN A 397 9.09 15.14 4.90
C ASN A 397 10.00 14.73 6.06
N GLY A 398 9.69 15.10 7.31
CA GLY A 398 10.63 14.91 8.43
C GLY A 398 10.60 13.53 9.08
N SER A 399 11.73 13.10 9.66
CA SER A 399 11.87 11.93 10.59
C SER A 399 11.15 12.11 11.94
N THR A 400 10.05 12.86 11.94
CA THR A 400 9.45 13.45 13.12
C THR A 400 8.10 12.83 13.42
N SER A 401 7.82 12.68 14.72
CA SER A 401 6.59 12.06 15.23
C SER A 401 5.35 12.89 14.89
N ILE A 402 4.55 12.45 13.92
CA ILE A 402 3.20 12.96 13.68
C ILE A 402 2.16 12.03 14.27
N TYR A 403 1.17 12.58 14.97
CA TYR A 403 0.10 11.76 15.52
C TYR A 403 -0.88 11.30 14.44
N SER A 404 -1.45 12.19 13.62
CA SER A 404 -2.40 11.80 12.55
C SER A 404 -2.40 12.78 11.38
N VAL A 405 -2.71 12.28 10.18
CA VAL A 405 -2.75 13.07 8.94
C VAL A 405 -4.10 12.90 8.25
N ILE A 406 -4.72 14.03 7.88
CA ILE A 406 -6.02 14.10 7.20
C ILE A 406 -5.84 14.91 5.92
N GLY A 407 -6.12 14.31 4.77
CA GLY A 407 -6.03 14.98 3.46
C GLY A 407 -7.07 16.08 3.31
N GLY A 408 -8.31 15.84 3.75
CA GLY A 408 -9.41 16.80 3.68
C GLY A 408 -9.56 17.69 4.91
N CYS A 409 -10.80 18.10 5.17
CA CYS A 409 -11.14 18.91 6.35
C CYS A 409 -11.27 18.06 7.61
N TRP A 410 -10.96 18.69 8.75
CA TRP A 410 -11.18 18.13 10.09
C TRP A 410 -12.44 18.72 10.73
N GLY A 411 -13.21 17.91 11.47
CA GLY A 411 -14.30 18.40 12.30
C GLY A 411 -15.52 18.89 11.51
N SER A 412 -15.91 18.19 10.44
CA SER A 412 -17.09 18.50 9.61
C SER A 412 -16.93 19.69 8.64
N GLY A 413 -15.89 19.66 7.80
CA GLY A 413 -15.81 20.48 6.58
C GLY A 413 -15.93 19.63 5.30
N HIS A 414 -15.92 20.27 4.14
CA HIS A 414 -15.83 19.57 2.84
C HIS A 414 -14.74 20.17 1.99
N VAL A 415 -14.24 19.36 1.06
CA VAL A 415 -13.34 19.77 -0.01
C VAL A 415 -14.10 19.66 -1.32
N GLY A 416 -14.16 20.74 -2.09
CA GLY A 416 -14.83 20.77 -3.40
C GLY A 416 -14.05 20.03 -4.48
N GLY A 417 -12.72 20.12 -4.44
CA GLY A 417 -11.79 19.44 -5.35
C GLY A 417 -11.30 18.09 -4.84
N ASN A 418 -10.07 17.76 -5.23
CA ASN A 418 -9.34 16.54 -4.88
C ASN A 418 -8.55 16.71 -3.58
N THR A 419 -8.16 15.59 -2.99
CA THR A 419 -7.21 15.58 -1.86
C THR A 419 -5.99 14.71 -2.19
N SER A 420 -4.81 15.14 -1.74
CA SER A 420 -3.59 14.34 -1.86
C SER A 420 -2.80 14.37 -0.55
N VAL A 421 -2.34 13.19 -0.10
CA VAL A 421 -1.44 13.05 1.04
C VAL A 421 -0.19 12.29 0.62
N VAL A 422 0.98 12.85 0.91
CA VAL A 422 2.28 12.25 0.66
C VAL A 422 3.05 12.15 1.97
N ILE A 423 3.32 10.91 2.39
CA ILE A 423 4.30 10.62 3.44
C ILE A 423 5.59 10.20 2.74
N SER A 424 6.57 11.10 2.69
CA SER A 424 7.87 10.84 2.06
C SER A 424 8.64 9.70 2.75
N GLY A 425 9.75 9.24 2.17
CA GLY A 425 10.58 8.17 2.74
C GLY A 425 11.11 8.42 4.15
N GLU A 426 11.32 9.69 4.53
CA GLU A 426 11.72 10.07 5.89
C GLU A 426 10.52 10.35 6.81
N GLY A 427 9.32 10.53 6.25
CA GLY A 427 8.10 10.86 6.99
C GLY A 427 7.66 9.76 7.95
N LYS A 428 7.27 10.14 9.18
CA LYS A 428 6.77 9.19 10.20
C LYS A 428 5.45 9.63 10.86
N VAL A 429 4.45 8.78 10.79
CA VAL A 429 3.19 8.91 11.56
C VAL A 429 3.22 7.86 12.66
N THR A 430 3.47 8.27 13.90
CA THR A 430 3.79 7.38 15.03
C THR A 430 2.61 7.13 15.97
N GLY A 431 1.61 8.01 15.95
CA GLY A 431 0.52 8.00 16.92
C GLY A 431 -0.87 7.69 16.35
N GLY A 432 -0.99 7.37 15.06
CA GLY A 432 -2.31 7.30 14.44
C GLY A 432 -2.26 6.95 12.96
N SER A 433 -3.35 7.30 12.28
CA SER A 433 -3.64 6.86 10.91
C SER A 433 -3.49 7.99 9.91
N VAL A 434 -3.41 7.60 8.64
CA VAL A 434 -3.43 8.52 7.50
C VAL A 434 -4.76 8.36 6.76
N TYR A 435 -5.44 9.47 6.51
CA TYR A 435 -6.73 9.51 5.85
C TYR A 435 -6.66 10.40 4.61
N GLY A 436 -7.12 9.91 3.46
CA GLY A 436 -7.25 10.73 2.27
C GLY A 436 -8.45 11.67 2.31
N GLY A 437 -9.52 11.30 3.03
CA GLY A 437 -10.80 12.03 3.04
C GLY A 437 -10.97 13.11 4.12
N CYS A 438 -12.22 13.52 4.35
CA CYS A 438 -12.62 14.44 5.42
C CYS A 438 -13.06 13.68 6.68
N ASP A 439 -12.61 14.16 7.84
CA ASP A 439 -12.87 13.55 9.14
C ASP A 439 -14.11 14.16 9.82
N SER A 440 -14.85 13.32 10.54
CA SER A 440 -16.07 13.72 11.24
C SER A 440 -15.87 14.10 12.69
N ASP A 441 -14.69 13.83 13.27
CA ASP A 441 -14.35 13.89 14.71
C ASP A 441 -15.57 14.15 15.59
N SER A 442 -16.23 13.07 15.99
CA SER A 442 -17.45 13.05 16.82
C SER A 442 -17.38 13.89 18.11
N ARG A 443 -16.20 14.37 18.52
CA ARG A 443 -16.03 15.33 19.64
C ARG A 443 -16.36 16.78 19.27
N ALA A 444 -16.52 17.09 17.98
CA ALA A 444 -16.89 18.41 17.49
C ALA A 444 -18.42 18.67 17.52
N LEU A 445 -19.25 17.62 17.58
CA LEU A 445 -20.72 17.75 17.57
C LEU A 445 -21.39 17.89 18.94
N VAL A 446 -20.61 17.88 20.02
CA VAL A 446 -21.08 18.38 21.31
C VAL A 446 -19.99 19.29 21.83
N ALA A 447 -20.35 20.54 22.08
CA ALA A 447 -19.60 21.47 22.92
C ALA A 447 -19.18 20.76 24.21
N THR A 448 -18.02 20.13 24.18
CA THR A 448 -17.31 19.67 25.36
C THR A 448 -16.25 20.70 25.64
N ASP A 449 -15.99 20.90 26.93
CA ASP A 449 -15.36 22.08 27.51
C ASP A 449 -13.96 22.41 26.95
N ASN A 450 -13.34 21.50 26.17
CA ASN A 450 -12.09 21.72 25.45
C ASN A 450 -12.21 22.68 24.25
N ASN A 451 -13.40 22.82 23.64
CA ASN A 451 -13.63 23.77 22.54
C ASN A 451 -13.68 25.23 23.03
N GLN A 452 -13.56 25.46 24.35
CA GLN A 452 -13.36 26.78 24.93
C GLN A 452 -11.90 27.25 24.91
N ARG A 453 -10.93 26.37 24.57
CA ARG A 453 -9.50 26.75 24.56
C ARG A 453 -9.16 27.89 23.61
N TYR A 454 -9.91 28.02 22.51
CA TYR A 454 -9.73 29.09 21.52
C TYR A 454 -10.83 30.16 21.55
N SER A 455 -11.79 30.07 22.48
CA SER A 455 -12.87 31.05 22.61
C SER A 455 -12.46 32.18 23.54
N LYS A 456 -12.19 33.36 22.98
CA LYS A 456 -12.18 34.62 23.73
C LYS A 456 -13.55 34.77 24.45
N LYS A 457 -13.51 35.01 25.77
CA LYS A 457 -14.62 35.29 26.71
C LYS A 457 -15.32 34.09 27.37
N ALA A 458 -14.79 33.70 28.53
CA ALA A 458 -15.50 32.90 29.52
C ALA A 458 -16.60 33.66 30.30
N ASN A 459 -17.03 34.88 29.92
CA ASN A 459 -18.11 35.53 30.67
C ASN A 459 -18.97 36.62 30.00
N GLU A 460 -18.86 36.86 28.70
CA GLU A 460 -19.81 37.75 28.00
C GLU A 460 -20.10 37.25 26.59
N GLN A 461 -21.38 37.33 26.23
CA GLN A 461 -22.04 36.82 25.02
C GLN A 461 -21.49 37.38 23.68
N VAL A 462 -20.22 37.21 23.37
CA VAL A 462 -19.79 37.20 21.97
C VAL A 462 -20.09 35.80 21.45
N MET A 463 -21.37 35.62 21.09
CA MET A 463 -21.79 34.54 20.22
C MET A 463 -20.94 34.63 18.94
N TYR A 464 -19.88 33.82 18.83
CA TYR A 464 -19.63 33.20 17.54
C TYR A 464 -20.96 32.58 17.13
N PRO A 465 -21.49 32.83 15.91
CA PRO A 465 -22.75 32.22 15.51
C PRO A 465 -22.69 30.76 15.90
N ALA A 466 -23.75 30.28 16.56
CA ALA A 466 -23.83 28.90 17.05
C ALA A 466 -23.24 27.96 15.99
N PRO A 467 -22.45 26.93 16.38
CA PRO A 467 -21.76 26.05 15.44
C PRO A 467 -22.71 25.78 14.30
N ARG A 468 -22.29 26.14 13.08
CA ARG A 468 -23.08 25.84 11.89
C ARG A 468 -23.26 24.34 11.99
N ALA A 469 -24.47 23.90 12.33
CA ALA A 469 -24.79 22.50 12.47
C ALA A 469 -24.77 21.98 11.04
N ILE A 470 -23.58 21.68 10.53
CA ILE A 470 -23.40 21.11 9.22
C ILE A 470 -24.06 19.75 9.36
N ALA A 471 -25.25 19.63 8.78
CA ALA A 471 -25.94 18.36 8.74
C ALA A 471 -25.00 17.40 8.03
N GLY A 472 -24.77 16.21 8.59
CA GLY A 472 -23.72 15.30 8.10
C GLY A 472 -23.76 14.99 6.59
N GLY A 473 -24.87 15.26 5.88
CA GLY A 473 -24.97 15.15 4.42
C GLY A 473 -24.30 16.28 3.61
N GLU A 474 -23.71 17.28 4.25
CA GLU A 474 -23.03 18.42 3.58
C GLU A 474 -21.50 18.30 3.56
N CYS A 475 -20.91 17.31 4.26
CA CYS A 475 -19.47 17.07 4.31
C CYS A 475 -19.07 15.98 3.31
N TYR A 476 -18.06 16.22 2.48
CA TYR A 476 -17.59 15.29 1.45
C TYR A 476 -16.22 15.72 0.90
N VAL A 477 -15.60 14.85 0.10
CA VAL A 477 -14.61 15.23 -0.93
C VAL A 477 -15.31 15.20 -2.29
N GLY A 478 -15.29 16.31 -3.01
CA GLY A 478 -16.02 16.49 -4.27
C GLY A 478 -15.33 15.81 -5.45
N GLY A 479 -13.99 15.78 -5.43
CA GLY A 479 -13.15 15.07 -6.39
C GLY A 479 -12.70 13.70 -5.89
N SER A 480 -11.49 13.32 -6.27
CA SER A 480 -10.82 12.06 -5.92
C SER A 480 -9.82 12.26 -4.78
N THR A 481 -9.42 11.18 -4.13
CA THR A 481 -8.37 11.18 -3.11
C THR A 481 -7.18 10.33 -3.53
N ALA A 482 -5.97 10.77 -3.16
CA ALA A 482 -4.75 10.01 -3.37
C ALA A 482 -3.89 10.01 -2.10
N VAL A 483 -3.46 8.83 -1.65
CA VAL A 483 -2.55 8.68 -0.50
C VAL A 483 -1.34 7.88 -0.93
N THR A 484 -0.15 8.48 -0.79
CA THR A 484 1.14 7.85 -1.07
C THR A 484 1.96 7.76 0.20
N VAL A 485 2.42 6.55 0.53
CA VAL A 485 3.22 6.29 1.74
C VAL A 485 4.55 5.64 1.35
N ALA A 486 5.61 6.43 1.31
CA ALA A 486 7.00 5.98 1.18
C ALA A 486 7.70 5.82 2.54
N GLY A 487 7.22 6.52 3.57
CA GLY A 487 7.75 6.48 4.94
C GLY A 487 7.07 5.45 5.84
N GLU A 488 6.93 5.80 7.13
CA GLU A 488 6.40 4.91 8.16
C GLU A 488 5.05 5.41 8.70
N VAL A 489 4.06 4.51 8.81
CA VAL A 489 2.76 4.78 9.44
C VAL A 489 2.47 3.70 10.49
N ALA A 490 2.32 4.12 11.74
CA ALA A 490 2.02 3.25 12.86
C ALA A 490 0.60 2.68 12.81
N GLY A 491 -0.39 3.50 12.44
CA GLY A 491 -1.80 3.10 12.32
C GLY A 491 -2.18 2.59 10.93
N GLY A 492 -3.42 2.90 10.53
CA GLY A 492 -3.99 2.50 9.24
C GLY A 492 -3.86 3.58 8.19
N VAL A 493 -3.93 3.17 6.92
CA VAL A 493 -3.97 4.08 5.77
C VAL A 493 -5.30 3.89 5.06
N TYR A 494 -6.03 4.97 4.88
CA TYR A 494 -7.37 4.97 4.28
C TYR A 494 -7.40 5.89 3.07
N GLY A 495 -7.88 5.40 1.93
CA GLY A 495 -8.14 6.24 0.76
C GLY A 495 -9.22 7.29 1.05
N GLY A 496 -10.21 6.95 1.87
CA GLY A 496 -11.22 7.88 2.37
C GLY A 496 -10.97 8.33 3.82
N CYS A 497 -12.06 8.65 4.52
CA CYS A 497 -12.11 8.86 5.97
C CYS A 497 -13.54 8.59 6.43
N ASP A 498 -14.13 9.46 7.26
CA ASP A 498 -15.49 9.30 7.74
C ASP A 498 -16.55 9.80 6.75
N TYR A 499 -16.26 10.87 6.01
CA TYR A 499 -17.20 11.43 5.04
C TYR A 499 -17.01 10.88 3.62
N PRO A 500 -18.07 10.93 2.78
CA PRO A 500 -18.02 10.39 1.42
C PRO A 500 -16.98 11.06 0.52
N VAL A 501 -16.35 10.27 -0.34
CA VAL A 501 -15.60 10.72 -1.51
C VAL A 501 -16.46 10.53 -2.74
N ARG A 502 -16.70 11.58 -3.54
CA ARG A 502 -17.55 11.46 -4.73
C ARG A 502 -16.83 10.87 -5.94
N GLY A 503 -15.52 11.12 -6.06
CA GLY A 503 -14.66 10.57 -7.11
C GLY A 503 -14.08 9.21 -6.76
N ASN A 504 -12.86 8.96 -7.24
CA ASN A 504 -12.10 7.74 -7.00
C ASN A 504 -11.20 7.89 -5.77
N THR A 505 -10.66 6.77 -5.30
CA THR A 505 -9.61 6.76 -4.27
C THR A 505 -8.43 5.91 -4.71
N SER A 506 -7.21 6.35 -4.40
CA SER A 506 -6.01 5.56 -4.62
C SER A 506 -5.10 5.57 -3.39
N VAL A 507 -4.58 4.40 -3.03
CA VAL A 507 -3.60 4.24 -1.95
C VAL A 507 -2.41 3.44 -2.46
N THR A 508 -1.23 4.05 -2.43
CA THR A 508 0.03 3.40 -2.84
C THR A 508 1.00 3.39 -1.68
N VAL A 509 1.48 2.21 -1.32
CA VAL A 509 2.42 2.01 -0.20
C VAL A 509 3.73 1.44 -0.71
N SER A 510 4.79 2.23 -0.59
CA SER A 510 6.19 1.84 -0.84
C SER A 510 7.05 1.81 0.43
N GLY A 511 6.54 2.36 1.53
CA GLY A 511 7.12 2.32 2.86
C GLY A 511 6.51 1.24 3.77
N THR A 512 6.40 1.54 5.07
CA THR A 512 5.89 0.58 6.08
C THR A 512 4.63 1.10 6.77
N VAL A 513 3.60 0.26 6.83
CA VAL A 513 2.32 0.54 7.52
C VAL A 513 2.10 -0.48 8.63
N GLY A 514 1.50 -0.07 9.75
CA GLY A 514 1.11 -0.94 10.85
C GLY A 514 2.25 -1.26 11.83
N THR A 515 3.16 -0.30 12.08
CA THR A 515 4.32 -0.47 12.96
C THR A 515 4.02 -0.35 14.46
N SER A 516 2.76 -0.14 14.84
CA SER A 516 2.38 -0.05 16.25
C SER A 516 1.27 -1.03 16.62
N PRO A 517 1.40 -1.70 17.78
CA PRO A 517 0.37 -2.57 18.30
C PRO A 517 -0.87 -1.83 18.82
N ASP A 518 -0.78 -0.54 19.14
CA ASP A 518 -1.82 0.19 19.87
C ASP A 518 -2.96 0.73 18.98
N TRP A 519 -2.81 0.64 17.65
CA TRP A 519 -3.70 1.29 16.68
C TRP A 519 -4.43 0.29 15.77
N TYR A 520 -5.54 0.74 15.18
CA TYR A 520 -6.15 0.04 14.05
C TYR A 520 -5.19 0.14 12.86
N THR A 521 -4.62 -0.98 12.45
CA THR A 521 -3.67 -1.06 11.34
C THR A 521 -4.31 -1.63 10.08
N GLY A 522 -3.69 -1.40 8.92
CA GLY A 522 -4.11 -1.93 7.63
C GLY A 522 -4.18 -0.87 6.53
N VAL A 523 -4.41 -1.30 5.31
CA VAL A 523 -4.54 -0.44 4.13
C VAL A 523 -5.92 -0.64 3.53
N TYR A 524 -6.68 0.45 3.40
CA TYR A 524 -8.08 0.43 2.98
C TYR A 524 -8.28 1.38 1.80
N GLY A 525 -8.86 0.90 0.71
CA GLY A 525 -9.14 1.73 -0.46
C GLY A 525 -10.20 2.80 -0.19
N SER A 526 -11.13 2.56 0.76
CA SER A 526 -12.19 3.51 1.12
C SER A 526 -12.15 3.87 2.61
N GLY A 527 -13.15 4.62 3.07
CA GLY A 527 -13.27 5.16 4.41
C GLY A 527 -13.93 4.23 5.43
N ASN A 528 -14.33 4.83 6.55
CA ASN A 528 -15.05 4.21 7.65
C ASN A 528 -16.41 4.88 7.81
N HIS A 529 -17.44 4.11 8.10
CA HIS A 529 -18.75 4.60 8.49
C HIS A 529 -18.72 4.96 9.98
N ASN A 530 -18.91 6.23 10.31
CA ASN A 530 -19.14 6.67 11.68
C ASN A 530 -20.62 6.50 12.05
N ARG A 531 -20.96 5.41 12.76
CA ARG A 531 -22.36 5.07 13.12
C ARG A 531 -23.07 6.12 13.98
N TYR A 532 -22.32 7.04 14.58
CA TYR A 532 -22.88 8.14 15.36
C TYR A 532 -23.27 9.35 14.50
N ASN A 533 -22.87 9.38 13.23
CA ASN A 533 -23.19 10.46 12.29
C ASN A 533 -23.68 9.88 10.95
N PRO A 534 -25.00 9.92 10.66
CA PRO A 534 -25.58 9.24 9.50
C PRO A 534 -25.14 9.79 8.13
N GLY A 535 -24.48 10.94 8.06
CA GLY A 535 -23.87 11.44 6.83
C GLY A 535 -22.38 11.10 6.66
N ALA A 536 -21.75 10.57 7.71
CA ALA A 536 -20.39 10.08 7.70
C ALA A 536 -20.37 8.57 7.41
N ASP A 537 -20.79 8.20 6.20
CA ASP A 537 -20.87 6.79 5.77
C ASP A 537 -19.56 6.24 5.16
N GLY A 538 -18.52 7.08 5.06
CA GLY A 538 -17.21 6.74 4.52
C GLY A 538 -17.22 6.23 3.08
N SER A 539 -18.30 6.45 2.32
CA SER A 539 -18.49 5.82 1.03
C SER A 539 -17.66 6.44 -0.10
N VAL A 540 -17.38 5.65 -1.13
CA VAL A 540 -16.70 6.10 -2.36
C VAL A 540 -17.67 5.99 -3.53
N GLY A 541 -17.83 7.10 -4.24
CA GLY A 541 -18.72 7.23 -5.40
C GLY A 541 -18.17 6.57 -6.67
N GLY A 542 -16.85 6.57 -6.85
CA GLY A 542 -16.14 5.95 -7.97
C GLY A 542 -15.46 4.62 -7.60
N ASN A 543 -14.29 4.40 -8.22
CA ASN A 543 -13.47 3.20 -8.05
C ASN A 543 -12.44 3.38 -6.94
N THR A 544 -11.95 2.27 -6.40
CA THR A 544 -10.82 2.26 -5.47
C THR A 544 -9.63 1.49 -6.06
N TYR A 545 -8.43 1.99 -5.78
CA TYR A 545 -7.17 1.35 -6.17
C TYR A 545 -6.24 1.27 -4.96
N VAL A 546 -5.76 0.08 -4.63
CA VAL A 546 -4.81 -0.15 -3.55
C VAL A 546 -3.62 -0.93 -4.08
N GLU A 547 -2.43 -0.36 -3.94
CA GLU A 547 -1.18 -1.00 -4.33
C GLU A 547 -0.19 -1.03 -3.17
N ILE A 548 0.34 -2.21 -2.90
CA ILE A 548 1.55 -2.38 -2.08
C ILE A 548 2.69 -2.67 -3.06
N THR A 549 3.60 -1.71 -3.25
CA THR A 549 4.71 -1.84 -4.20
C THR A 549 5.74 -2.86 -3.71
N GLU A 550 6.74 -3.21 -4.53
CA GLU A 550 7.76 -4.21 -4.16
C GLU A 550 8.50 -3.89 -2.85
N SER A 551 8.76 -2.62 -2.57
CA SER A 551 9.38 -2.16 -1.32
C SER A 551 8.38 -2.02 -0.16
N GLY A 552 7.08 -1.97 -0.48
CA GLY A 552 6.00 -1.75 0.47
C GLY A 552 5.83 -2.89 1.47
N ARG A 553 5.51 -2.53 2.70
CA ARG A 553 5.33 -3.47 3.81
C ARG A 553 4.08 -3.10 4.62
N VAL A 554 3.11 -4.00 4.67
CA VAL A 554 1.96 -3.89 5.56
C VAL A 554 2.15 -4.90 6.68
N LEU A 555 2.57 -4.37 7.83
CA LEU A 555 2.84 -5.15 9.03
C LEU A 555 1.59 -5.24 9.89
N ARG A 556 1.52 -6.32 10.65
CA ARG A 556 0.52 -6.54 11.69
C ARG A 556 1.26 -6.72 13.00
N GLU A 557 1.17 -5.72 13.87
CA GLU A 557 1.54 -5.84 15.29
C GLU A 557 0.25 -5.78 16.12
N LEU A 558 0.02 -6.77 16.97
CA LEU A 558 -1.23 -6.95 17.73
C LEU A 558 -1.50 -5.80 18.72
N THR A 559 -2.73 -5.26 18.76
CA THR A 559 -3.59 -5.40 19.95
C THR A 559 -5.10 -5.34 19.62
N ASN A 560 -5.88 -5.96 20.52
CA ASN A 560 -7.33 -5.85 20.76
C ASN A 560 -8.32 -6.36 19.68
N SER A 561 -8.75 -7.62 19.83
CA SER A 561 -10.10 -8.18 19.60
C SER A 561 -10.88 -7.91 18.29
N LEU A 562 -10.38 -7.17 17.30
CA LEU A 562 -11.19 -6.63 16.21
C LEU A 562 -10.76 -7.10 14.80
N GLY A 563 -10.21 -8.31 14.70
CA GLY A 563 -10.52 -9.29 13.64
C GLY A 563 -10.18 -9.04 12.16
N VAL A 564 -9.82 -7.83 11.72
CA VAL A 564 -9.45 -7.53 10.30
C VAL A 564 -8.31 -6.48 10.21
N CYS A 565 -7.71 -6.13 11.34
CA CYS A 565 -6.65 -5.12 11.41
C CYS A 565 -5.32 -5.71 10.96
N GLY A 566 -4.60 -5.00 10.08
CA GLY A 566 -3.29 -5.37 9.54
C GLY A 566 -3.31 -6.07 8.17
N GLY A 567 -4.45 -6.03 7.47
CA GLY A 567 -4.60 -6.55 6.10
C GLY A 567 -4.66 -5.45 5.03
N VAL A 568 -4.82 -5.88 3.78
CA VAL A 568 -5.05 -4.99 2.62
C VAL A 568 -6.47 -5.22 2.11
N VAL A 569 -7.23 -4.14 1.98
CA VAL A 569 -8.66 -4.17 1.65
C VAL A 569 -8.93 -3.21 0.50
N GLY A 570 -9.46 -3.72 -0.61
CA GLY A 570 -9.80 -2.90 -1.77
C GLY A 570 -10.92 -1.90 -1.47
N GLY A 571 -11.90 -2.27 -0.65
CA GLY A 571 -12.96 -1.38 -0.17
C GLY A 571 -12.62 -0.64 1.13
N GLY A 572 -13.66 -0.24 1.86
CA GLY A 572 -13.51 0.48 3.13
C GLY A 572 -13.52 -0.46 4.32
N TYR A 573 -13.14 0.02 5.50
CA TYR A 573 -13.31 -0.73 6.74
C TYR A 573 -14.79 -0.90 7.13
N SER A 574 -15.63 0.01 6.66
CA SER A 574 -17.10 -0.12 6.62
C SER A 574 -17.76 0.84 5.62
N GLY A 575 -16.98 1.70 4.96
CA GLY A 575 -17.47 2.54 3.86
C GLY A 575 -17.72 1.73 2.60
N ALA A 576 -18.89 1.94 1.99
CA ALA A 576 -19.28 1.27 0.74
C ALA A 576 -18.54 1.84 -0.48
N VAL A 577 -18.38 1.03 -1.52
CA VAL A 577 -17.82 1.43 -2.81
C VAL A 577 -18.86 1.21 -3.90
N LYS A 578 -19.16 2.26 -4.67
CA LYS A 578 -20.14 2.17 -5.77
C LYS A 578 -19.53 1.67 -7.08
N GLY A 579 -18.25 1.94 -7.32
CA GLY A 579 -17.52 1.45 -8.47
C GLY A 579 -16.80 0.12 -8.21
N ASP A 580 -15.78 -0.13 -9.04
CA ASP A 580 -14.90 -1.30 -8.96
C ASP A 580 -13.81 -1.11 -7.92
N THR A 581 -13.27 -2.22 -7.40
CA THR A 581 -12.10 -2.22 -6.53
C THR A 581 -10.95 -2.95 -7.21
N MET A 582 -9.74 -2.45 -7.01
CA MET A 582 -8.51 -3.07 -7.49
C MET A 582 -7.49 -3.13 -6.36
N VAL A 583 -6.95 -4.33 -6.11
CA VAL A 583 -5.86 -4.56 -5.16
C VAL A 583 -4.68 -5.21 -5.88
N VAL A 584 -3.51 -4.61 -5.78
CA VAL A 584 -2.25 -5.11 -6.36
C VAL A 584 -1.23 -5.32 -5.24
N ILE A 585 -0.75 -6.55 -5.08
CA ILE A 585 0.24 -6.93 -4.07
C ILE A 585 1.56 -7.31 -4.73
N ASN A 586 2.51 -6.38 -4.71
CA ASN A 586 3.91 -6.58 -5.09
C ASN A 586 4.83 -6.68 -3.85
N GLY A 587 4.40 -6.11 -2.71
CA GLY A 587 5.15 -6.05 -1.46
C GLY A 587 4.70 -7.03 -0.37
N VAL A 588 5.27 -6.86 0.82
CA VAL A 588 5.03 -7.75 1.98
C VAL A 588 3.70 -7.42 2.63
N VAL A 589 2.86 -8.44 2.82
CA VAL A 589 1.61 -8.34 3.58
C VAL A 589 1.58 -9.41 4.68
N GLY A 590 1.52 -8.96 5.93
CA GLY A 590 1.49 -9.82 7.11
C GLY A 590 2.87 -10.35 7.54
N ASN A 591 2.86 -11.32 8.46
CA ASN A 591 4.06 -11.99 8.95
C ASN A 591 3.78 -13.46 9.35
N ASP A 592 4.83 -14.22 9.63
CA ASP A 592 4.75 -15.67 9.92
C ASP A 592 4.03 -16.00 11.23
N VAL A 593 3.88 -15.02 12.14
CA VAL A 593 3.19 -15.21 13.41
C VAL A 593 1.69 -15.04 13.23
N LEU A 594 1.28 -14.02 12.49
CA LEU A 594 -0.10 -13.55 12.41
C LEU A 594 -0.81 -13.84 11.09
N GLY A 595 -0.06 -14.23 10.06
CA GLY A 595 -0.50 -14.29 8.68
C GLY A 595 -0.73 -12.91 8.07
N GLY A 596 -0.98 -12.90 6.76
CA GLY A 596 -1.47 -11.76 6.02
C GLY A 596 -2.86 -12.04 5.46
N THR A 597 -3.61 -10.97 5.22
CA THR A 597 -4.98 -11.05 4.72
C THR A 597 -5.21 -10.01 3.64
N VAL A 598 -5.81 -10.42 2.53
CA VAL A 598 -6.18 -9.56 1.42
C VAL A 598 -7.65 -9.76 1.09
N PHE A 599 -8.42 -8.66 1.03
CA PHE A 599 -9.80 -8.65 0.56
C PHE A 599 -9.90 -7.77 -0.69
N GLY A 600 -10.46 -8.31 -1.77
CA GLY A 600 -10.78 -7.51 -2.96
C GLY A 600 -11.89 -6.51 -2.67
N GLY A 601 -12.91 -6.91 -1.90
CA GLY A 601 -14.01 -6.04 -1.49
C GLY A 601 -13.72 -5.20 -0.24
N GLY A 602 -14.76 -4.75 0.46
CA GLY A 602 -14.66 -4.07 1.75
C GLY A 602 -14.67 -5.00 2.96
N ALA A 603 -14.48 -4.42 4.14
CA ALA A 603 -14.60 -5.08 5.44
C ALA A 603 -15.77 -4.51 6.26
N ARG A 604 -16.27 -5.27 7.24
CA ARG A 604 -17.31 -4.91 8.24
C ARG A 604 -18.48 -4.09 7.70
N GLY A 605 -19.09 -4.54 6.61
CA GLY A 605 -20.25 -3.89 5.99
C GLY A 605 -19.89 -2.89 4.89
N GLY A 606 -18.62 -2.81 4.50
CA GLY A 606 -18.17 -2.09 3.31
C GLY A 606 -18.62 -2.80 2.04
N ASP A 607 -19.88 -2.57 1.66
CA ASP A 607 -20.48 -3.15 0.46
C ASP A 607 -19.78 -2.66 -0.81
N VAL A 608 -19.71 -3.51 -1.84
CA VAL A 608 -19.12 -3.17 -3.14
C VAL A 608 -20.12 -3.45 -4.24
N ARG A 609 -20.47 -2.43 -5.03
CA ARG A 609 -21.42 -2.58 -6.14
C ARG A 609 -20.77 -3.01 -7.44
N GLY A 610 -19.53 -2.59 -7.68
CA GLY A 610 -18.74 -3.00 -8.84
C GLY A 610 -18.07 -4.36 -8.64
N THR A 611 -17.12 -4.65 -9.53
CA THR A 611 -16.31 -5.87 -9.53
C THR A 611 -15.07 -5.69 -8.67
N ALA A 612 -14.75 -6.69 -7.85
CA ALA A 612 -13.50 -6.71 -7.11
C ALA A 612 -12.40 -7.46 -7.84
N ASN A 613 -11.29 -6.78 -8.10
CA ASN A 613 -10.13 -7.31 -8.78
C ASN A 613 -8.94 -7.39 -7.83
N VAL A 614 -8.30 -8.56 -7.76
CA VAL A 614 -7.14 -8.79 -6.90
C VAL A 614 -6.03 -9.40 -7.74
N VAL A 615 -4.84 -8.81 -7.69
CA VAL A 615 -3.63 -9.30 -8.36
C VAL A 615 -2.54 -9.51 -7.34
N ILE A 616 -2.04 -10.74 -7.25
CA ILE A 616 -1.00 -11.14 -6.30
C ILE A 616 0.27 -11.51 -7.06
N ASN A 617 1.29 -10.67 -6.94
CA ASN A 617 2.61 -10.87 -7.53
C ASN A 617 3.65 -11.31 -6.48
N ARG A 618 3.34 -11.14 -5.19
CA ARG A 618 4.16 -11.59 -4.06
C ARG A 618 3.31 -12.36 -3.05
N PRO A 619 3.80 -13.50 -2.51
CA PRO A 619 2.98 -14.32 -1.63
C PRO A 619 2.64 -13.57 -0.34
N VAL A 620 1.39 -13.73 0.08
CA VAL A 620 0.88 -13.22 1.35
C VAL A 620 1.34 -14.15 2.46
N ALA A 621 1.80 -13.60 3.59
CA ALA A 621 2.33 -14.41 4.68
C ALA A 621 1.27 -15.39 5.22
N ASN A 622 1.69 -16.61 5.54
CA ASN A 622 0.84 -17.57 6.23
C ASN A 622 1.31 -17.75 7.68
N ALA A 623 0.39 -17.88 8.63
CA ALA A 623 0.75 -18.12 10.01
C ALA A 623 1.33 -19.55 10.17
N THR A 624 2.47 -19.64 10.85
CA THR A 624 3.20 -20.89 11.11
C THR A 624 2.49 -21.84 12.07
N GLU A 625 1.59 -21.32 12.91
CA GLU A 625 0.70 -22.10 13.78
C GLU A 625 -0.74 -21.62 13.60
N GLN A 626 -1.69 -22.55 13.44
CA GLN A 626 -3.09 -22.29 13.80
C GLN A 626 -3.13 -22.09 15.32
N ALA A 627 -2.73 -20.91 15.79
CA ALA A 627 -3.02 -20.53 17.15
C ALA A 627 -4.55 -20.53 17.29
N ASP A 628 -5.08 -21.26 18.28
CA ASP A 628 -6.48 -21.27 18.72
C ASP A 628 -6.97 -19.89 19.24
N ASP A 629 -6.32 -18.80 18.82
CA ASP A 629 -6.62 -17.44 19.22
C ASP A 629 -7.95 -17.00 18.60
N TRP A 630 -8.99 -17.09 19.42
CA TRP A 630 -10.31 -16.54 19.16
C TRP A 630 -10.28 -15.01 19.23
N PHE A 631 -10.59 -14.33 18.12
CA PHE A 631 -10.85 -12.88 18.12
C PHE A 631 -12.34 -12.63 18.31
N GLY A 632 -12.72 -12.10 19.47
CA GLY A 632 -14.12 -11.75 19.77
C GLY A 632 -14.55 -10.44 19.12
N PHE A 633 -15.45 -10.48 18.13
CA PHE A 633 -16.03 -9.28 17.55
C PHE A 633 -16.90 -8.52 18.56
N GLY A 634 -16.42 -7.34 18.97
CA GLY A 634 -17.10 -6.43 19.90
C GLY A 634 -18.36 -5.80 19.30
N ALA A 635 -19.46 -6.54 19.37
CA ALA A 635 -20.87 -6.13 19.39
C ALA A 635 -21.78 -7.38 19.42
N TYR A 636 -21.30 -8.49 18.86
CA TYR A 636 -22.08 -9.73 18.68
C TYR A 636 -21.55 -10.94 19.47
N GLY A 637 -20.39 -10.82 20.13
CA GLY A 637 -19.83 -11.92 20.92
C GLY A 637 -19.43 -13.14 20.08
N LEU A 638 -19.23 -12.94 18.78
CA LEU A 638 -18.87 -13.97 17.82
C LEU A 638 -17.34 -14.09 17.76
N GLY A 639 -16.80 -15.27 18.07
CA GLY A 639 -15.35 -15.49 18.14
C GLY A 639 -14.80 -16.10 16.86
N ILE A 640 -14.16 -15.28 16.03
CA ILE A 640 -13.55 -15.74 14.77
C ILE A 640 -12.17 -16.34 15.04
N GLY A 641 -11.87 -17.49 14.44
CA GLY A 641 -10.48 -17.90 14.24
C GLY A 641 -9.74 -16.94 13.31
N ARG A 642 -8.42 -17.07 13.21
CA ARG A 642 -7.58 -16.22 12.36
C ARG A 642 -7.99 -16.33 10.89
N VAL A 643 -8.30 -15.20 10.26
CA VAL A 643 -8.62 -15.10 8.82
C VAL A 643 -7.35 -14.74 8.07
N CYS A 644 -6.77 -15.69 7.33
CA CYS A 644 -5.51 -15.52 6.59
C CYS A 644 -5.68 -15.99 5.13
N GLY A 645 -4.99 -15.33 4.20
CA GLY A 645 -5.04 -15.65 2.77
C GLY A 645 -5.69 -14.55 1.93
N VAL A 646 -6.06 -14.94 0.71
CA VAL A 646 -6.60 -14.02 -0.31
C VAL A 646 -8.07 -14.32 -0.54
N TYR A 647 -8.89 -13.28 -0.48
CA TYR A 647 -10.33 -13.35 -0.70
C TYR A 647 -10.72 -12.34 -1.78
N GLY A 648 -11.35 -12.80 -2.87
CA GLY A 648 -11.86 -11.89 -3.90
C GLY A 648 -12.99 -11.00 -3.38
N GLY A 649 -13.77 -11.52 -2.44
CA GLY A 649 -14.97 -10.88 -1.89
C GLY A 649 -14.72 -9.93 -0.72
N THR A 650 -15.78 -9.72 0.06
CA THR A 650 -15.79 -8.86 1.26
C THR A 650 -15.57 -9.67 2.53
N PHE A 651 -15.29 -8.95 3.63
CA PHE A 651 -15.48 -9.47 4.97
C PHE A 651 -16.74 -8.84 5.58
N ASN A 652 -17.81 -9.63 5.78
CA ASN A 652 -19.05 -9.14 6.38
C ASN A 652 -19.73 -7.99 5.61
N GLY A 653 -19.75 -8.04 4.28
CA GLY A 653 -20.43 -7.07 3.41
C GLY A 653 -21.09 -7.75 2.21
N ILE A 654 -21.88 -7.02 1.44
CA ILE A 654 -22.52 -7.52 0.23
C ILE A 654 -21.75 -7.02 -0.99
N MET A 655 -21.51 -7.92 -1.94
CA MET A 655 -20.97 -7.59 -3.24
C MET A 655 -22.04 -7.81 -4.31
N SER A 656 -22.50 -6.73 -4.95
CA SER A 656 -23.48 -6.85 -6.04
C SER A 656 -22.83 -7.22 -7.39
N GLY A 657 -21.54 -6.91 -7.55
CA GLY A 657 -20.74 -7.32 -8.70
C GLY A 657 -20.13 -8.71 -8.52
N GLY A 658 -19.16 -9.03 -9.37
CA GLY A 658 -18.38 -10.27 -9.31
C GLY A 658 -16.98 -10.07 -8.70
N THR A 659 -16.20 -11.15 -8.67
CA THR A 659 -14.80 -11.11 -8.24
C THR A 659 -13.88 -11.71 -9.30
N ASN A 660 -12.67 -11.18 -9.38
CA ASN A 660 -11.59 -11.71 -10.21
C ASN A 660 -10.28 -11.70 -9.41
N VAL A 661 -9.75 -12.88 -9.11
CA VAL A 661 -8.50 -13.07 -8.38
C VAL A 661 -7.46 -13.66 -9.32
N VAL A 662 -6.34 -12.98 -9.48
CA VAL A 662 -5.21 -13.41 -10.31
C VAL A 662 -3.98 -13.63 -9.43
N ILE A 663 -3.45 -14.84 -9.47
CA ILE A 663 -2.26 -15.26 -8.72
C ILE A 663 -1.13 -15.52 -9.71
N ASN A 664 -0.02 -14.80 -9.54
CA ASN A 664 1.18 -14.87 -10.40
C ASN A 664 2.38 -15.50 -9.69
N VAL A 665 2.18 -16.05 -8.48
CA VAL A 665 3.26 -16.53 -7.62
C VAL A 665 2.80 -17.75 -6.81
N ASP A 666 3.75 -18.56 -6.35
CA ASP A 666 3.46 -19.63 -5.41
C ASP A 666 3.16 -19.06 -4.01
N MET A 667 1.91 -19.21 -3.58
CA MET A 667 1.38 -18.80 -2.28
C MET A 667 1.76 -19.77 -1.15
N GLY A 668 2.34 -20.93 -1.49
CA GLY A 668 2.65 -21.99 -0.55
C GLY A 668 1.40 -22.44 0.22
N ALA A 669 1.44 -22.31 1.54
CA ALA A 669 0.35 -22.75 2.41
C ALA A 669 -0.84 -21.77 2.51
N ALA A 670 -0.70 -20.54 2.01
CA ALA A 670 -1.75 -19.54 2.06
C ALA A 670 -2.92 -19.92 1.12
N PRO A 671 -4.17 -19.91 1.62
CA PRO A 671 -5.33 -20.26 0.82
C PRO A 671 -5.83 -19.10 -0.06
N VAL A 672 -6.51 -19.43 -1.14
CA VAL A 672 -7.13 -18.49 -2.08
C VAL A 672 -8.63 -18.80 -2.20
N TYR A 673 -9.45 -17.76 -2.07
CA TYR A 673 -10.90 -17.85 -2.18
C TYR A 673 -11.40 -16.84 -3.23
N GLY A 674 -12.19 -17.30 -4.18
CA GLY A 674 -12.82 -16.41 -5.16
C GLY A 674 -13.89 -15.53 -4.50
N GLY A 675 -14.59 -16.02 -3.49
CA GLY A 675 -15.67 -15.30 -2.81
C GLY A 675 -15.27 -14.61 -1.49
N SER A 676 -16.27 -14.44 -0.63
CA SER A 676 -16.19 -13.70 0.65
C SER A 676 -16.05 -14.65 1.86
N VAL A 677 -15.67 -14.12 3.04
CA VAL A 677 -15.57 -14.90 4.30
C VAL A 677 -16.88 -14.92 5.07
N VAL A 678 -17.64 -13.82 5.07
CA VAL A 678 -18.94 -13.68 5.80
C VAL A 678 -19.87 -12.77 5.01
N GLY A 679 -19.89 -12.89 3.68
CA GLY A 679 -20.60 -11.97 2.78
C GLY A 679 -21.04 -12.70 1.52
N ASN A 680 -22.01 -12.15 0.80
CA ASN A 680 -22.48 -12.76 -0.44
C ASN A 680 -21.95 -11.99 -1.65
N VAL A 681 -21.65 -12.72 -2.71
CA VAL A 681 -21.32 -12.19 -4.02
C VAL A 681 -22.51 -12.50 -4.93
N ASP A 682 -23.27 -11.49 -5.34
CA ASP A 682 -24.42 -11.68 -6.22
C ASP A 682 -23.97 -12.07 -7.64
N GLY A 683 -22.79 -11.59 -8.06
CA GLY A 683 -22.16 -11.91 -9.34
C GLY A 683 -21.45 -13.27 -9.39
N SER A 684 -20.59 -13.42 -10.41
CA SER A 684 -19.74 -14.61 -10.58
C SER A 684 -18.35 -14.39 -9.99
N THR A 685 -17.67 -15.48 -9.62
CA THR A 685 -16.31 -15.44 -9.11
C THR A 685 -15.36 -16.12 -10.09
N ALA A 686 -14.15 -15.56 -10.23
CA ALA A 686 -13.08 -16.14 -11.04
C ALA A 686 -11.77 -16.14 -10.27
N VAL A 687 -11.06 -17.27 -10.29
CA VAL A 687 -9.70 -17.41 -9.78
C VAL A 687 -8.81 -17.92 -10.91
N THR A 688 -7.72 -17.20 -11.20
CA THR A 688 -6.74 -17.57 -12.21
C THR A 688 -5.37 -17.75 -11.57
N LEU A 689 -4.78 -18.94 -11.73
CA LEU A 689 -3.39 -19.22 -11.39
C LEU A 689 -2.60 -19.22 -12.71
N ASN A 690 -1.72 -18.23 -12.86
CA ASN A 690 -0.86 -18.11 -14.03
C ASN A 690 0.37 -19.03 -13.91
N ASP A 691 1.20 -19.05 -14.96
CA ASP A 691 2.41 -19.86 -15.00
C ASP A 691 3.30 -19.66 -13.76
N GLY A 692 3.77 -20.76 -13.15
CA GLY A 692 4.56 -20.75 -11.92
C GLY A 692 3.78 -20.47 -10.63
N ALA A 693 2.48 -20.16 -10.70
CA ALA A 693 1.66 -19.92 -9.51
C ALA A 693 1.30 -21.20 -8.77
N GLY A 694 1.05 -21.09 -7.47
CA GLY A 694 0.76 -22.22 -6.60
C GLY A 694 -0.13 -21.82 -5.43
N ALA A 695 -1.01 -22.72 -4.99
CA ALA A 695 -1.77 -22.53 -3.75
C ALA A 695 -2.17 -23.87 -3.12
N ARG A 696 -2.04 -24.01 -1.81
CA ARG A 696 -2.48 -25.21 -1.09
C ARG A 696 -3.98 -25.48 -1.20
N LEU A 697 -4.80 -24.43 -1.19
CA LEU A 697 -6.26 -24.52 -1.28
C LEU A 697 -6.77 -23.40 -2.19
N VAL A 698 -7.61 -23.77 -3.15
CA VAL A 698 -8.35 -22.84 -4.00
C VAL A 698 -9.84 -23.12 -3.87
N MET A 699 -10.58 -22.17 -3.28
CA MET A 699 -12.03 -22.20 -3.28
C MET A 699 -12.53 -21.32 -4.43
N ALA A 700 -13.29 -21.90 -5.36
CA ALA A 700 -13.86 -21.15 -6.49
C ALA A 700 -14.87 -20.08 -6.00
N GLY A 701 -15.68 -20.45 -5.01
CA GLY A 701 -16.60 -19.54 -4.29
C GLY A 701 -16.01 -18.98 -3.00
N GLY A 702 -16.89 -18.62 -2.05
CA GLY A 702 -16.52 -18.35 -0.66
C GLY A 702 -16.43 -19.63 0.16
N GLY A 703 -15.88 -19.54 1.38
CA GLY A 703 -15.95 -20.65 2.35
C GLY A 703 -17.19 -20.49 3.26
N LEU A 704 -18.05 -21.50 3.36
CA LEU A 704 -19.13 -21.56 4.36
C LEU A 704 -18.57 -21.89 5.75
N GLU A 705 -17.46 -22.62 5.80
CA GLU A 705 -16.69 -22.78 7.03
C GLU A 705 -15.82 -21.55 7.26
N CYS A 706 -16.47 -20.50 7.77
CA CYS A 706 -15.76 -19.58 8.64
C CYS A 706 -14.98 -20.40 9.68
N PRO A 707 -13.75 -20.00 10.09
CA PRO A 707 -13.01 -20.57 11.22
C PRO A 707 -13.72 -20.46 12.59
N MET A 708 -15.03 -20.23 12.56
CA MET A 708 -15.97 -19.83 13.60
C MET A 708 -16.81 -20.99 14.15
N GLY A 709 -16.95 -22.10 13.39
CA GLY A 709 -18.03 -23.07 13.67
C GLY A 709 -19.44 -22.44 13.70
N TYR A 710 -19.56 -21.19 13.23
CA TYR A 710 -20.77 -20.37 13.19
C TYR A 710 -21.22 -20.35 11.74
N ARG A 711 -22.19 -21.21 11.42
CA ARG A 711 -22.91 -21.18 10.15
C ARG A 711 -24.08 -20.22 10.34
N GLU A 712 -23.93 -18.96 9.95
CA GLU A 712 -25.14 -18.20 9.61
C GLU A 712 -25.60 -18.74 8.25
N GLU A 713 -26.79 -19.34 8.23
CA GLU A 713 -27.41 -19.83 7.01
C GLU A 713 -27.42 -18.72 5.95
N GLY A 714 -26.80 -18.99 4.80
CA GLY A 714 -26.80 -18.08 3.66
C GLY A 714 -25.71 -17.00 3.64
N THR A 715 -24.57 -17.22 4.30
CA THR A 715 -23.35 -16.38 4.18
C THR A 715 -22.30 -17.07 3.30
N GLY A 716 -21.42 -16.30 2.62
CA GLY A 716 -20.40 -16.85 1.73
C GLY A 716 -20.94 -17.34 0.38
N LEU A 717 -22.18 -16.98 0.03
CA LEU A 717 -22.85 -17.46 -1.18
C LEU A 717 -22.39 -16.72 -2.43
N VAL A 718 -22.38 -17.44 -3.55
CA VAL A 718 -22.16 -16.91 -4.89
C VAL A 718 -23.44 -17.08 -5.71
N GLY A 719 -24.02 -15.95 -6.12
CA GLY A 719 -25.24 -15.90 -6.93
C GLY A 719 -25.02 -16.34 -8.38
N GLY A 720 -23.84 -16.06 -8.93
CA GLY A 720 -23.40 -16.48 -10.27
C GLY A 720 -22.65 -17.81 -10.31
N GLY A 721 -21.86 -17.99 -11.37
CA GLY A 721 -20.94 -19.13 -11.50
C GLY A 721 -19.61 -18.90 -10.80
N ALA A 722 -18.86 -19.98 -10.60
CA ALA A 722 -17.53 -19.94 -10.00
C ALA A 722 -16.53 -20.66 -10.91
N ALA A 723 -15.47 -19.97 -11.33
CA ALA A 723 -14.49 -20.51 -12.26
C ALA A 723 -13.08 -20.50 -11.67
N VAL A 724 -12.35 -21.60 -11.83
CA VAL A 724 -10.91 -21.69 -11.54
C VAL A 724 -10.18 -22.02 -12.83
N THR A 725 -9.18 -21.21 -13.19
CA THR A 725 -8.34 -21.43 -14.38
C THR A 725 -6.89 -21.62 -13.97
N LEU A 726 -6.25 -22.68 -14.45
CA LEU A 726 -4.82 -22.95 -14.25
C LEU A 726 -4.10 -22.88 -15.60
N LYS A 727 -2.93 -22.23 -15.64
CA LYS A 727 -2.13 -22.03 -16.85
C LYS A 727 -0.66 -22.38 -16.64
N GLY A 728 0.03 -22.79 -17.70
CA GLY A 728 1.46 -23.11 -17.64
C GLY A 728 1.76 -24.12 -16.53
N SER A 729 2.79 -23.88 -15.75
CA SER A 729 3.22 -24.75 -14.65
C SER A 729 2.42 -24.59 -13.35
N ALA A 730 1.24 -23.93 -13.37
CA ALA A 730 0.44 -23.67 -12.18
C ALA A 730 0.06 -24.93 -11.39
N THR A 731 0.16 -24.88 -10.05
CA THR A 731 -0.13 -26.01 -9.16
C THR A 731 -1.22 -25.68 -8.13
N ALA A 732 -1.92 -26.70 -7.64
CA ALA A 732 -2.81 -26.56 -6.49
C ALA A 732 -2.82 -27.81 -5.61
N GLY A 733 -3.03 -27.65 -4.30
CA GLY A 733 -3.34 -28.79 -3.44
C GLY A 733 -4.76 -29.26 -3.71
N THR A 734 -5.73 -28.66 -3.02
CA THR A 734 -7.15 -28.93 -3.23
C THR A 734 -7.83 -27.78 -3.96
N ILE A 735 -8.64 -28.10 -4.98
CA ILE A 735 -9.57 -27.16 -5.60
C ILE A 735 -10.99 -27.58 -5.22
N CYS A 736 -11.76 -26.68 -4.61
CA CYS A 736 -13.16 -26.92 -4.30
C CYS A 736 -14.06 -25.93 -5.03
N GLY A 737 -15.11 -26.43 -5.68
CA GLY A 737 -16.04 -25.58 -6.43
C GLY A 737 -17.08 -24.94 -5.52
N TYR A 738 -17.91 -25.79 -4.93
CA TYR A 738 -18.95 -25.41 -3.99
C TYR A 738 -18.98 -26.33 -2.76
N GLU A 739 -19.45 -25.76 -1.66
CA GLU A 739 -19.83 -26.50 -0.47
C GLU A 739 -21.35 -26.69 -0.41
N ASN A 740 -21.78 -27.85 0.10
CA ASN A 740 -23.17 -28.18 0.36
C ASN A 740 -23.50 -27.88 1.84
N TYR A 741 -24.68 -27.32 2.10
CA TYR A 741 -25.17 -27.05 3.45
C TYR A 741 -26.66 -27.34 3.58
N GLU A 742 -27.10 -27.65 4.81
CA GLU A 742 -28.50 -27.93 5.08
C GLU A 742 -29.28 -26.65 5.35
N THR A 743 -30.52 -26.60 4.87
CA THR A 743 -31.50 -25.53 5.12
C THR A 743 -32.83 -26.14 5.53
N ASP A 744 -33.77 -25.33 6.03
CA ASP A 744 -35.16 -25.76 6.27
C ASP A 744 -35.85 -26.34 5.02
N ALA A 745 -35.37 -25.99 3.81
CA ALA A 745 -35.88 -26.49 2.54
C ALA A 745 -35.13 -27.73 2.00
N GLY A 746 -34.08 -28.20 2.70
CA GLY A 746 -33.19 -29.30 2.30
C GLY A 746 -31.75 -28.84 2.04
N THR A 747 -30.93 -29.71 1.45
CA THR A 747 -29.53 -29.42 1.09
C THR A 747 -29.46 -28.39 -0.04
N ALA A 748 -28.70 -27.31 0.17
CA ALA A 748 -28.42 -26.23 -0.77
C ALA A 748 -26.91 -26.12 -1.08
N ARG A 749 -26.57 -25.42 -2.16
CA ARG A 749 -25.18 -25.17 -2.62
C ARG A 749 -24.76 -23.73 -2.31
N SER A 750 -23.50 -23.54 -1.96
CA SER A 750 -22.89 -22.20 -1.81
C SER A 750 -22.74 -21.43 -3.12
N VAL A 751 -22.70 -22.13 -4.26
CA VAL A 751 -22.64 -21.53 -5.60
C VAL A 751 -23.90 -21.92 -6.36
N ASN A 752 -24.69 -20.91 -6.77
CA ASN A 752 -25.94 -21.10 -7.49
C ASN A 752 -25.74 -21.41 -8.98
N GLY A 753 -24.72 -20.84 -9.60
CA GLY A 753 -24.31 -21.13 -10.97
C GLY A 753 -23.41 -22.36 -11.07
N ALA A 754 -22.86 -22.58 -12.27
CA ALA A 754 -21.92 -23.66 -12.52
C ALA A 754 -20.57 -23.38 -11.84
N ALA A 755 -20.01 -24.39 -11.19
CA ALA A 755 -18.65 -24.41 -10.70
C ALA A 755 -17.75 -25.18 -11.68
N THR A 756 -16.73 -24.52 -12.23
CA THR A 756 -15.89 -25.09 -13.30
C THR A 756 -14.40 -24.95 -13.02
N VAL A 757 -13.62 -26.00 -13.30
CA VAL A 757 -12.16 -25.91 -13.44
C VAL A 757 -11.78 -26.01 -14.90
N LEU A 758 -10.91 -25.10 -15.34
CA LEU A 758 -10.29 -25.11 -16.65
C LEU A 758 -8.78 -25.23 -16.52
N PHE A 759 -8.22 -26.30 -17.07
CA PHE A 759 -6.80 -26.38 -17.37
C PHE A 759 -6.58 -25.81 -18.77
N ASP A 760 -5.87 -24.69 -18.85
CA ASP A 760 -5.67 -23.90 -20.08
C ASP A 760 -4.17 -23.83 -20.40
N GLY A 761 -3.69 -24.75 -21.24
CA GLY A 761 -2.26 -24.94 -21.49
C GLY A 761 -1.47 -25.26 -20.21
N CYS A 762 -2.09 -25.95 -19.25
CA CYS A 762 -1.52 -26.26 -17.96
C CYS A 762 -0.69 -27.55 -18.00
N THR A 763 0.53 -27.50 -17.48
CA THR A 763 1.43 -28.64 -17.26
C THR A 763 1.68 -28.92 -15.78
N GLY A 764 1.18 -28.07 -14.88
CA GLY A 764 1.32 -28.26 -13.44
C GLY A 764 0.38 -29.33 -12.88
N ALA A 765 0.60 -29.71 -11.62
CA ALA A 765 -0.12 -30.77 -10.93
C ALA A 765 -1.14 -30.23 -9.91
N VAL A 766 -2.24 -30.97 -9.74
CA VAL A 766 -3.25 -30.73 -8.71
C VAL A 766 -3.37 -31.98 -7.83
N GLN A 767 -3.49 -31.85 -6.51
CA GLN A 767 -3.67 -33.05 -5.68
C GLN A 767 -5.09 -33.59 -5.78
N GLN A 768 -6.07 -32.70 -5.71
CA GLN A 768 -7.47 -33.08 -5.59
C GLN A 768 -8.44 -32.01 -6.09
N ILE A 769 -9.54 -32.43 -6.72
CA ILE A 769 -10.67 -31.57 -7.10
C ILE A 769 -11.94 -32.09 -6.43
N GLN A 770 -12.68 -31.19 -5.78
CA GLN A 770 -13.89 -31.51 -5.04
C GLN A 770 -15.09 -30.65 -5.45
N SER A 771 -16.28 -31.24 -5.47
CA SER A 771 -17.58 -30.56 -5.61
C SER A 771 -17.58 -29.57 -6.76
N MET A 772 -17.48 -30.12 -7.98
CA MET A 772 -17.32 -29.35 -9.20
C MET A 772 -18.31 -29.85 -10.25
N ASP A 773 -18.94 -28.93 -11.00
CA ASP A 773 -19.87 -29.33 -12.06
C ASP A 773 -19.11 -29.77 -13.32
N LEU A 774 -17.99 -29.10 -13.63
CA LEU A 774 -17.19 -29.42 -14.81
C LEU A 774 -15.70 -29.30 -14.50
N VAL A 775 -14.95 -30.35 -14.84
CA VAL A 775 -13.49 -30.28 -15.01
C VAL A 775 -13.19 -30.38 -16.50
N ARG A 776 -12.51 -29.37 -17.05
CA ARG A 776 -12.16 -29.33 -18.47
C ARG A 776 -10.66 -29.19 -18.67
N VAL A 777 -10.08 -30.10 -19.43
CA VAL A 777 -8.67 -30.09 -19.84
C VAL A 777 -8.60 -29.63 -21.28
N ALA A 778 -8.14 -28.41 -21.52
CA ALA A 778 -8.19 -27.75 -22.81
C ALA A 778 -6.82 -27.22 -23.26
N ASN A 779 -6.77 -26.72 -24.51
CA ASN A 779 -5.65 -25.98 -25.08
C ASN A 779 -4.30 -26.70 -24.94
N ALA A 780 -4.29 -28.01 -25.22
CA ALA A 780 -3.11 -28.87 -25.12
C ALA A 780 -2.44 -28.91 -23.74
N SER A 781 -3.22 -28.72 -22.66
CA SER A 781 -2.76 -28.98 -21.29
C SER A 781 -2.22 -30.41 -21.13
N ASP A 782 -1.17 -30.60 -20.34
CA ASP A 782 -0.60 -31.90 -19.96
C ASP A 782 -0.45 -31.97 -18.44
N THR A 783 -1.58 -32.16 -17.75
CA THR A 783 -1.70 -31.97 -16.30
C THR A 783 -1.85 -33.30 -15.57
N THR A 784 -1.44 -33.32 -14.30
CA THR A 784 -1.58 -34.49 -13.42
C THR A 784 -2.52 -34.15 -12.28
N ILE A 785 -3.48 -35.03 -12.00
CA ILE A 785 -4.22 -35.01 -10.75
C ILE A 785 -3.80 -36.22 -9.93
N ASP A 786 -3.12 -35.97 -8.80
CA ASP A 786 -2.70 -37.05 -7.90
C ASP A 786 -2.68 -36.67 -6.42
N ASN A 787 -3.48 -37.39 -5.64
CA ASN A 787 -3.55 -37.26 -4.19
C ASN A 787 -2.66 -38.30 -3.50
N GLU A 788 -1.37 -38.31 -3.85
CA GLU A 788 -0.37 -39.24 -3.31
C GLU A 788 -0.75 -40.72 -3.54
N GLY A 789 -1.32 -41.04 -4.70
CA GLY A 789 -1.72 -42.40 -5.07
C GLY A 789 -2.96 -42.94 -4.35
N ARG A 790 -3.71 -42.10 -3.61
CA ARG A 790 -4.93 -42.52 -2.90
C ARG A 790 -6.11 -42.72 -3.85
N ASP A 791 -6.59 -43.96 -3.89
CA ASP A 791 -7.69 -44.41 -4.75
C ASP A 791 -9.02 -43.73 -4.39
N ASN A 792 -9.71 -43.22 -5.40
CA ASN A 792 -11.00 -42.51 -5.35
C ASN A 792 -11.00 -41.22 -4.53
N GLU A 793 -9.83 -40.63 -4.27
CA GLU A 793 -9.72 -39.36 -3.54
C GLU A 793 -9.30 -38.20 -4.45
N GLN A 794 -8.97 -38.42 -5.71
CA GLN A 794 -8.47 -37.38 -6.63
C GLN A 794 -9.61 -36.49 -7.18
N LEU A 795 -10.74 -37.11 -7.55
CA LEU A 795 -11.94 -36.43 -8.05
C LEU A 795 -13.08 -36.81 -7.12
N ILE A 796 -13.58 -35.85 -6.33
CA ILE A 796 -14.65 -36.10 -5.37
C ILE A 796 -15.85 -35.25 -5.75
N ASN A 797 -17.02 -35.87 -5.93
CA ASN A 797 -18.25 -35.13 -6.26
C ASN A 797 -18.08 -34.23 -7.49
N VAL A 798 -17.41 -34.75 -8.52
CA VAL A 798 -17.29 -34.11 -9.83
C VAL A 798 -18.42 -34.61 -10.70
N ALA A 799 -19.24 -33.71 -11.25
CA ALA A 799 -20.31 -34.11 -12.16
C ALA A 799 -19.72 -34.49 -13.51
N ASP A 800 -19.18 -33.54 -14.29
CA ASP A 800 -18.69 -33.83 -15.63
C ASP A 800 -17.16 -33.63 -15.77
N LEU A 801 -16.53 -34.47 -16.59
CA LEU A 801 -15.13 -34.37 -16.99
C LEU A 801 -15.02 -34.32 -18.51
N THR A 802 -14.24 -33.37 -19.04
CA THR A 802 -13.98 -33.23 -20.47
C THR A 802 -12.49 -33.07 -20.75
N ILE A 803 -12.00 -33.78 -21.77
CA ILE A 803 -10.62 -33.62 -22.28
C ILE A 803 -10.71 -33.27 -23.76
N ASP A 804 -10.38 -32.01 -24.07
CA ASP A 804 -10.42 -31.49 -25.43
C ASP A 804 -9.20 -31.95 -26.26
N LYS A 805 -9.22 -31.60 -27.55
CA LYS A 805 -8.14 -31.86 -28.50
C LYS A 805 -6.75 -31.51 -27.96
N GLY A 806 -5.87 -32.50 -28.00
CA GLY A 806 -4.47 -32.34 -27.60
C GLY A 806 -4.25 -32.22 -26.09
N GLY A 807 -5.32 -32.11 -25.29
CA GLY A 807 -5.24 -32.18 -23.83
C GLY A 807 -4.86 -33.57 -23.36
N ARG A 808 -4.09 -33.65 -22.28
CA ARG A 808 -3.60 -34.86 -21.64
C ARG A 808 -3.84 -34.75 -20.13
N LEU A 809 -4.55 -35.72 -19.57
CA LEU A 809 -4.82 -35.80 -18.14
C LEU A 809 -4.23 -37.07 -17.55
N HIS A 810 -3.33 -36.93 -16.60
CA HIS A 810 -2.71 -38.03 -15.87
C HIS A 810 -3.44 -38.29 -14.55
N LEU A 811 -3.91 -39.53 -14.37
CA LEU A 811 -4.49 -40.04 -13.13
C LEU A 811 -3.61 -41.19 -12.61
N LEU A 812 -3.02 -41.00 -11.42
CA LEU A 812 -2.07 -41.96 -10.83
C LEU A 812 -2.70 -42.94 -9.83
N ALA A 813 -4.00 -42.79 -9.54
CA ALA A 813 -4.78 -43.65 -8.67
C ALA A 813 -6.16 -43.90 -9.29
N ASP A 814 -6.98 -44.75 -8.66
CA ASP A 814 -8.37 -44.88 -9.07
C ASP A 814 -9.08 -43.53 -8.93
N ALA A 815 -9.97 -43.22 -9.87
CA ALA A 815 -10.74 -41.99 -9.88
C ALA A 815 -12.21 -42.28 -10.15
N HIS A 816 -13.08 -41.44 -9.57
CA HIS A 816 -14.53 -41.58 -9.69
C HIS A 816 -15.17 -40.23 -10.00
N ILE A 817 -16.08 -40.19 -10.98
CA ILE A 817 -16.93 -39.03 -11.27
C ILE A 817 -18.40 -39.45 -11.24
N LEU A 818 -19.27 -38.54 -10.78
CA LEU A 818 -20.70 -38.78 -10.58
C LEU A 818 -21.55 -38.62 -11.84
N GLY A 819 -21.03 -37.89 -12.84
CA GLY A 819 -21.74 -37.60 -14.08
C GLY A 819 -20.97 -38.12 -15.28
N ASN A 820 -20.91 -37.30 -16.33
CA ASN A 820 -20.51 -37.75 -17.65
C ASN A 820 -19.02 -37.52 -17.91
N TYR A 821 -18.46 -38.43 -18.70
CA TYR A 821 -17.18 -38.21 -19.33
C TYR A 821 -17.40 -37.89 -20.81
N ALA A 822 -16.95 -36.72 -21.25
CA ALA A 822 -17.04 -36.29 -22.64
C ALA A 822 -15.64 -36.19 -23.27
N GLY A 823 -15.39 -37.03 -24.27
CA GLY A 823 -14.32 -36.85 -25.24
C GLY A 823 -14.71 -35.85 -26.33
N ALA A 824 -13.98 -35.86 -27.44
CA ALA A 824 -14.23 -34.98 -28.59
C ALA A 824 -14.50 -35.78 -29.87
N ALA A 825 -14.62 -35.12 -31.02
CA ALA A 825 -14.73 -35.82 -32.30
C ALA A 825 -13.46 -36.65 -32.57
N ALA A 826 -13.57 -37.73 -33.37
CA ALA A 826 -12.50 -38.71 -33.63
C ALA A 826 -11.16 -38.10 -34.07
N GLU A 827 -11.21 -36.98 -34.80
CA GLU A 827 -10.07 -36.24 -35.34
C GLU A 827 -9.49 -35.17 -34.40
N ASP A 828 -10.18 -34.91 -33.28
CA ASP A 828 -9.92 -33.84 -32.32
C ASP A 828 -9.89 -34.35 -30.85
N LYS A 829 -9.55 -35.61 -30.62
CA LYS A 829 -9.57 -36.26 -29.30
C LYS A 829 -8.46 -35.81 -28.34
N GLY A 830 -8.77 -35.81 -27.05
CA GLY A 830 -7.81 -35.69 -25.95
C GLY A 830 -7.26 -37.06 -25.52
N THR A 831 -6.25 -37.07 -24.64
CA THR A 831 -5.66 -38.29 -24.06
C THR A 831 -5.93 -38.38 -22.56
N LEU A 832 -6.50 -39.49 -22.12
CA LEU A 832 -6.55 -39.90 -20.73
C LEU A 832 -5.37 -40.85 -20.44
N VAL A 833 -4.55 -40.49 -19.46
CA VAL A 833 -3.35 -41.24 -19.07
C VAL A 833 -3.58 -41.87 -17.69
N ILE A 834 -3.53 -43.20 -17.60
CA ILE A 834 -3.85 -43.94 -16.37
C ILE A 834 -2.69 -44.87 -15.99
N SER A 835 -2.29 -44.91 -14.73
CA SER A 835 -1.30 -45.88 -14.24
C SER A 835 -1.81 -47.34 -14.35
N ALA A 836 -0.91 -48.28 -14.65
CA ALA A 836 -1.26 -49.69 -14.75
C ALA A 836 -1.95 -50.19 -13.47
N GLY A 837 -3.07 -50.90 -13.64
CA GLY A 837 -3.87 -51.42 -12.53
C GLY A 837 -4.86 -50.42 -11.92
N LYS A 838 -4.92 -49.17 -12.41
CA LYS A 838 -5.87 -48.14 -11.95
C LYS A 838 -7.05 -47.96 -12.90
N THR A 839 -8.14 -47.38 -12.39
CA THR A 839 -9.42 -47.29 -13.09
C THR A 839 -10.05 -45.90 -12.96
N LEU A 840 -10.65 -45.39 -14.04
CA LEU A 840 -11.61 -44.28 -14.00
C LEU A 840 -13.05 -44.83 -14.03
N THR A 841 -13.86 -44.48 -13.04
CA THR A 841 -15.30 -44.81 -13.00
C THR A 841 -16.13 -43.56 -13.24
N ALA A 842 -17.07 -43.60 -14.17
CA ALA A 842 -18.07 -42.55 -14.42
C ALA A 842 -19.48 -43.10 -14.22
N ASP A 843 -20.25 -42.55 -13.29
CA ASP A 843 -21.61 -43.02 -13.02
C ASP A 843 -22.59 -42.64 -14.16
N GLY A 844 -22.27 -41.59 -14.92
CA GLY A 844 -23.05 -41.14 -16.07
C GLY A 844 -22.62 -41.78 -17.39
N THR A 845 -22.86 -41.06 -18.48
CA THR A 845 -22.53 -41.51 -19.84
C THR A 845 -21.12 -41.14 -20.23
N VAL A 846 -20.47 -42.05 -20.97
CA VAL A 846 -19.26 -41.74 -21.73
C VAL A 846 -19.69 -41.42 -23.16
N THR A 847 -19.22 -40.30 -23.70
CA THR A 847 -19.52 -39.89 -25.08
C THR A 847 -18.30 -39.31 -25.78
N GLY A 848 -18.24 -39.46 -27.11
CA GLY A 848 -17.13 -38.92 -27.91
C GLY A 848 -15.87 -39.78 -27.83
N GLN A 849 -14.88 -39.49 -28.67
CA GLN A 849 -13.60 -40.19 -28.72
C GLN A 849 -12.57 -39.60 -27.76
N THR A 850 -11.92 -40.51 -27.03
CA THR A 850 -10.76 -40.24 -26.18
C THR A 850 -9.67 -41.27 -26.43
N ASP A 851 -8.42 -40.82 -26.51
CA ASP A 851 -7.28 -41.73 -26.48
C ASP A 851 -6.95 -42.16 -25.04
N ILE A 852 -6.70 -43.46 -24.84
CA ILE A 852 -6.22 -43.99 -23.56
C ILE A 852 -4.75 -44.38 -23.69
N SER A 853 -3.91 -43.85 -22.79
CA SER A 853 -2.52 -44.22 -22.61
C SER A 853 -2.33 -44.83 -21.22
N ILE A 854 -1.74 -46.02 -21.15
CA ILE A 854 -1.48 -46.69 -19.87
C ILE A 854 0.00 -46.52 -19.53
N VAL A 855 0.28 -46.03 -18.32
CA VAL A 855 1.64 -45.88 -17.82
C VAL A 855 2.00 -47.14 -17.04
N ASP A 856 3.03 -47.86 -17.49
CA ASP A 856 3.55 -49.06 -16.85
C ASP A 856 4.92 -48.83 -16.21
N THR A 857 5.28 -49.67 -15.25
CA THR A 857 6.61 -49.72 -14.64
C THR A 857 7.17 -51.15 -14.73
N GLU A 858 8.41 -51.36 -14.28
CA GLU A 858 8.96 -52.72 -14.21
C GLU A 858 8.15 -53.64 -13.27
N THR A 859 7.55 -53.05 -12.23
CA THR A 859 6.76 -53.73 -11.20
C THR A 859 5.27 -53.76 -11.53
N ASP A 860 4.74 -52.69 -12.12
CA ASP A 860 3.31 -52.48 -12.34
C ASP A 860 3.03 -52.49 -13.85
N LYS A 861 2.70 -53.68 -14.35
CA LYS A 861 2.42 -53.92 -15.78
C LYS A 861 0.92 -54.03 -16.03
N PRO A 862 0.44 -53.68 -17.24
CA PRO A 862 -0.96 -53.86 -17.59
C PRO A 862 -1.32 -55.35 -17.51
N ALA A 863 -2.25 -55.69 -16.64
CA ALA A 863 -2.75 -57.06 -16.53
C ALA A 863 -3.80 -57.33 -17.63
N GLU A 864 -3.78 -58.55 -18.15
CA GLU A 864 -4.85 -59.05 -19.01
C GLU A 864 -6.19 -59.01 -18.23
N ALA A 865 -7.26 -58.58 -18.88
CA ALA A 865 -8.58 -58.35 -18.33
C ALA A 865 -8.69 -57.23 -17.26
N GLN A 866 -7.66 -56.37 -17.11
CA GLN A 866 -7.76 -55.19 -16.25
C GLN A 866 -8.73 -54.16 -16.83
N VAL A 867 -9.70 -53.74 -16.02
CA VAL A 867 -10.64 -52.66 -16.33
C VAL A 867 -9.94 -51.32 -16.11
N TYR A 868 -10.06 -50.41 -17.09
CA TYR A 868 -9.48 -49.07 -17.00
C TYR A 868 -10.54 -47.98 -17.03
N VAL A 869 -11.69 -48.25 -17.65
CA VAL A 869 -12.84 -47.35 -17.61
C VAL A 869 -14.11 -48.12 -17.32
N VAL A 870 -14.94 -47.58 -16.43
CA VAL A 870 -16.31 -48.02 -16.17
C VAL A 870 -17.25 -46.85 -16.43
N SER A 871 -18.37 -47.09 -17.11
CA SER A 871 -19.42 -46.08 -17.33
C SER A 871 -20.81 -46.59 -16.95
N GLY A 872 -21.71 -45.65 -16.64
CA GLY A 872 -23.12 -45.91 -16.41
C GLY A 872 -23.92 -46.25 -17.66
N ALA A 873 -25.25 -46.25 -17.49
CA ALA A 873 -26.19 -46.63 -18.54
C ALA A 873 -26.26 -45.57 -19.66
N GLY A 874 -26.10 -46.00 -20.91
CA GLY A 874 -26.31 -45.15 -22.10
C GLY A 874 -25.05 -44.80 -22.91
N SER A 875 -23.86 -45.23 -22.47
CA SER A 875 -22.62 -45.12 -23.25
C SER A 875 -22.70 -45.91 -24.57
N ALA A 876 -22.13 -45.38 -25.66
CA ALA A 876 -22.35 -45.93 -27.00
C ALA A 876 -21.66 -47.28 -27.20
N THR A 877 -22.33 -48.17 -27.93
CA THR A 877 -21.99 -49.60 -28.07
C THR A 877 -21.03 -49.91 -29.23
N GLU A 878 -20.54 -48.90 -29.95
CA GLU A 878 -19.81 -49.07 -31.21
C GLU A 878 -18.30 -48.79 -31.07
N SER A 879 -17.58 -49.55 -30.23
CA SER A 879 -16.10 -49.68 -30.25
C SER A 879 -15.26 -48.37 -30.26
N GLY A 880 -15.86 -47.20 -30.06
CA GLY A 880 -15.39 -45.96 -30.68
C GLY A 880 -15.47 -44.75 -29.78
N ASP A 881 -15.73 -44.93 -28.48
CA ASP A 881 -15.60 -43.84 -27.50
C ASP A 881 -14.17 -43.78 -26.92
N TYR A 882 -13.47 -44.92 -26.90
CA TYR A 882 -12.07 -44.99 -26.51
C TYR A 882 -11.21 -45.63 -27.58
N HIS A 883 -10.04 -45.05 -27.80
CA HIS A 883 -9.03 -45.58 -28.70
C HIS A 883 -7.73 -45.80 -27.92
N TRP A 884 -7.20 -47.02 -27.96
CA TRP A 884 -5.99 -47.39 -27.22
C TRP A 884 -4.72 -47.08 -28.03
N ILE A 885 -3.73 -46.43 -27.40
CA ILE A 885 -2.50 -45.97 -28.10
C ILE A 885 -1.32 -46.94 -27.98
N ASP A 886 -1.24 -47.76 -26.92
CA ASP A 886 -0.08 -48.66 -26.75
C ASP A 886 -0.07 -49.73 -27.87
N ARG A 887 1.10 -50.10 -28.37
CA ARG A 887 1.27 -51.11 -29.45
C ARG A 887 2.27 -52.20 -29.05
N ARG A 888 2.72 -52.19 -27.80
CA ARG A 888 3.89 -52.94 -27.31
C ARG A 888 3.50 -54.30 -26.71
N THR A 889 2.25 -54.49 -26.29
CA THR A 889 1.82 -55.61 -25.44
C THR A 889 0.91 -56.64 -26.14
N GLY A 890 0.46 -56.40 -27.38
CA GLY A 890 -0.45 -57.31 -28.08
C GLY A 890 -1.85 -57.42 -27.44
N LEU A 891 -2.18 -56.48 -26.56
CA LEU A 891 -3.50 -56.31 -25.95
C LEU A 891 -4.33 -55.36 -26.81
N ALA A 892 -5.64 -55.35 -26.65
CA ALA A 892 -6.53 -54.34 -27.24
C ALA A 892 -7.59 -53.94 -26.21
N MET A 893 -8.11 -52.72 -26.30
CA MET A 893 -9.23 -52.30 -25.47
C MET A 893 -10.52 -52.84 -26.07
N GLU A 894 -11.26 -53.65 -25.31
CA GLU A 894 -12.58 -54.12 -25.69
C GLU A 894 -13.65 -53.56 -24.76
N TRP A 895 -14.87 -53.49 -25.29
CA TRP A 895 -16.07 -53.03 -24.59
C TRP A 895 -17.01 -54.21 -24.28
N LYS A 896 -17.72 -54.14 -23.15
CA LYS A 896 -18.90 -54.98 -22.87
C LYS A 896 -19.88 -54.29 -21.94
N ALA A 897 -21.15 -54.59 -22.19
CA ALA A 897 -22.25 -54.30 -21.28
C ALA A 897 -22.34 -55.31 -20.13
N ASN A 898 -22.55 -54.81 -18.92
CA ASN A 898 -22.84 -55.59 -17.73
C ASN A 898 -24.35 -55.85 -17.57
N GLU A 899 -24.71 -56.79 -16.69
CA GLU A 899 -26.11 -57.15 -16.40
C GLU A 899 -26.90 -56.00 -15.75
N ASP A 900 -26.22 -55.05 -15.12
CA ASP A 900 -26.78 -53.88 -14.45
C ASP A 900 -26.89 -52.64 -15.36
N ALA A 901 -26.70 -52.81 -16.67
CA ALA A 901 -26.67 -51.76 -17.70
C ALA A 901 -25.47 -50.79 -17.64
N SER A 902 -24.48 -51.02 -16.78
CA SER A 902 -23.17 -50.35 -16.88
C SER A 902 -22.34 -50.92 -18.04
N SER A 903 -21.33 -50.18 -18.50
CA SER A 903 -20.35 -50.64 -19.51
C SER A 903 -18.93 -50.58 -18.96
N GLN A 904 -18.09 -51.52 -19.37
CA GLN A 904 -16.68 -51.58 -19.00
C GLN A 904 -15.79 -51.64 -20.23
N TRP A 905 -14.63 -51.00 -20.13
CA TRP A 905 -13.52 -51.13 -21.07
C TRP A 905 -12.33 -51.75 -20.37
N TRP A 906 -11.84 -52.86 -20.90
CA TRP A 906 -10.69 -53.57 -20.36
C TRP A 906 -9.76 -54.07 -21.46
N LEU A 907 -8.53 -54.41 -21.06
CA LEU A 907 -7.54 -54.99 -21.96
C LEU A 907 -7.81 -56.48 -22.19
N VAL A 908 -8.13 -56.88 -23.42
CA VAL A 908 -8.16 -58.29 -23.81
C VAL A 908 -6.86 -58.70 -24.48
N LYS A 909 -6.52 -59.98 -24.33
CA LYS A 909 -5.51 -60.63 -25.15
C LYS A 909 -6.13 -61.09 -26.46
N TYR A 910 -5.49 -60.73 -27.56
CA TYR A 910 -5.97 -61.09 -28.88
C TYR A 910 -5.58 -62.55 -29.19
N ASP A 911 -6.57 -63.45 -29.22
CA ASP A 911 -6.41 -64.89 -29.54
C ASP A 911 -6.93 -65.20 -30.96
N GLU A 912 -6.34 -64.64 -32.01
CA GLU A 912 -6.33 -65.28 -33.34
C GLU A 912 -5.12 -64.82 -34.16
N PRO A 913 -4.61 -65.68 -35.06
CA PRO A 913 -3.27 -65.55 -35.59
C PRO A 913 -3.14 -64.22 -36.32
N VAL A 914 -1.98 -63.58 -36.20
CA VAL A 914 -1.46 -62.83 -37.34
C VAL A 914 -1.52 -63.81 -38.51
N THR A 915 -2.55 -63.72 -39.37
CA THR A 915 -2.39 -64.13 -40.76
C THR A 915 -1.23 -63.29 -41.22
N PRO A 916 -0.05 -63.88 -41.46
CA PRO A 916 1.03 -63.12 -42.05
C PRO A 916 0.43 -62.52 -43.33
N PRO A 917 0.67 -61.24 -43.66
CA PRO A 917 0.59 -60.88 -45.07
C PRO A 917 1.43 -61.95 -45.79
N ASP A 918 0.83 -62.57 -46.82
CA ASP A 918 1.34 -63.72 -47.58
C ASP A 918 2.84 -63.90 -47.43
N GLU A 919 3.27 -65.08 -46.98
CA GLU A 919 4.66 -65.46 -46.64
C GLU A 919 5.68 -64.37 -46.97
N PRO A 920 6.40 -63.83 -45.96
CA PRO A 920 7.51 -62.95 -46.24
C PRO A 920 8.46 -63.70 -47.17
N GLY A 921 8.47 -63.31 -48.45
CA GLY A 921 9.70 -63.31 -49.20
C GLY A 921 10.68 -62.62 -48.28
N THR A 922 11.59 -63.42 -47.72
CA THR A 922 12.60 -63.07 -46.72
C THR A 922 12.97 -61.60 -46.88
N THR A 923 12.35 -60.71 -46.11
CA THR A 923 12.68 -59.29 -46.21
C THR A 923 13.96 -59.16 -45.43
N THR A 924 15.07 -59.34 -46.14
CA THR A 924 16.40 -59.24 -45.59
C THR A 924 16.46 -57.91 -44.85
N ARG A 925 16.63 -57.93 -43.53
CA ARG A 925 16.75 -56.70 -42.75
C ARG A 925 18.20 -56.37 -42.61
N TYR A 926 18.55 -55.21 -43.10
CA TYR A 926 19.91 -54.70 -43.04
C TYR A 926 20.04 -53.68 -41.91
N THR A 927 21.21 -53.69 -41.28
CA THR A 927 21.58 -52.79 -40.19
C THR A 927 22.44 -51.68 -40.77
N VAL A 928 22.09 -50.44 -40.45
CA VAL A 928 22.97 -49.29 -40.65
C VAL A 928 23.66 -49.01 -39.33
N THR A 929 24.98 -49.08 -39.31
CA THR A 929 25.81 -48.82 -38.13
C THR A 929 26.72 -47.64 -38.41
N VAL A 930 26.65 -46.60 -37.59
CA VAL A 930 27.57 -45.47 -37.62
C VAL A 930 28.53 -45.59 -36.44
N ASN A 931 29.81 -45.82 -36.70
CA ASN A 931 30.85 -45.92 -35.68
C ASN A 931 31.64 -44.61 -35.60
N TYR A 932 31.96 -44.16 -34.39
CA TYR A 932 32.78 -42.97 -34.16
C TYR A 932 34.17 -43.39 -33.69
N LEU A 933 35.17 -43.24 -34.54
CA LEU A 933 36.51 -43.83 -34.36
C LEU A 933 37.61 -42.76 -34.37
N SER A 934 38.71 -43.02 -33.67
CA SER A 934 39.94 -42.21 -33.76
C SER A 934 40.65 -42.44 -35.10
N ALA A 935 41.06 -41.38 -35.78
CA ALA A 935 41.82 -41.44 -37.03
C ALA A 935 43.28 -41.93 -36.82
N GLU A 936 43.82 -41.82 -35.60
CA GLU A 936 45.20 -42.22 -35.28
C GLU A 936 45.35 -43.73 -35.05
N ASP A 937 44.39 -44.36 -34.35
CA ASP A 937 44.50 -45.74 -33.88
C ASP A 937 43.23 -46.60 -34.06
N GLY A 938 42.13 -46.02 -34.55
CA GLY A 938 40.87 -46.73 -34.80
C GLY A 938 40.07 -47.10 -33.55
N SER A 939 40.41 -46.53 -32.39
CA SER A 939 39.67 -46.74 -31.13
C SER A 939 38.28 -46.09 -31.16
N GLU A 940 37.29 -46.69 -30.50
CA GLU A 940 35.92 -46.16 -30.42
C GLU A 940 35.85 -44.96 -29.47
N LEU A 941 35.41 -43.81 -29.98
CA LEU A 941 35.36 -42.52 -29.27
C LEU A 941 33.98 -42.23 -28.67
N ALA A 942 32.92 -42.81 -29.22
CA ALA A 942 31.55 -42.69 -28.73
C ALA A 942 30.72 -43.90 -29.16
N GLU A 943 29.65 -44.17 -28.41
CA GLU A 943 28.77 -45.32 -28.66
C GLU A 943 28.18 -45.28 -30.08
N SER A 944 28.32 -46.39 -30.82
CA SER A 944 27.84 -46.50 -32.20
C SER A 944 26.33 -46.28 -32.33
N TYR A 945 25.91 -45.56 -33.37
CA TYR A 945 24.50 -45.37 -33.69
C TYR A 945 24.05 -46.49 -34.63
N THR A 946 23.05 -47.27 -34.22
CA THR A 946 22.54 -48.38 -35.03
C THR A 946 21.05 -48.25 -35.29
N ILE A 947 20.65 -48.42 -36.56
CA ILE A 947 19.25 -48.56 -36.95
C ILE A 947 19.08 -49.78 -37.83
N ARG A 948 17.98 -50.51 -37.62
CA ARG A 948 17.65 -51.69 -38.43
C ARG A 948 16.37 -51.44 -39.23
N ARG A 949 16.45 -51.67 -40.55
CA ARG A 949 15.35 -51.42 -41.51
C ARG A 949 15.29 -52.54 -42.54
N SER A 950 14.21 -52.63 -43.31
CA SER A 950 14.01 -53.64 -44.36
C SER A 950 14.80 -53.33 -45.63
N GLU A 951 15.29 -54.34 -46.35
CA GLU A 951 15.86 -54.24 -47.70
C GLU A 951 14.98 -53.39 -48.63
N GLY A 952 15.60 -52.48 -49.37
CA GLY A 952 14.97 -51.48 -50.22
C GLY A 952 14.60 -50.16 -49.51
N SER A 953 14.56 -50.13 -48.18
CA SER A 953 14.25 -48.90 -47.43
C SER A 953 15.35 -47.85 -47.61
N ARG A 954 14.97 -46.59 -47.77
CA ARG A 954 15.92 -45.49 -47.73
C ARG A 954 16.41 -45.28 -46.30
N TYR A 955 17.71 -45.03 -46.16
CA TYR A 955 18.32 -44.58 -44.91
C TYR A 955 19.04 -43.26 -45.18
N ASP A 956 19.02 -42.40 -44.17
CA ASP A 956 19.78 -41.16 -44.11
C ASP A 956 20.33 -41.07 -42.69
N VAL A 957 21.65 -41.12 -42.59
CA VAL A 957 22.42 -40.97 -41.35
C VAL A 957 23.39 -39.81 -41.45
N SER A 958 23.16 -38.85 -42.35
CA SER A 958 24.05 -37.70 -42.56
C SER A 958 24.18 -36.83 -41.31
N ALA A 959 23.10 -36.66 -40.53
CA ALA A 959 23.15 -35.96 -39.24
C ALA A 959 24.00 -36.69 -38.20
N GLN A 960 23.95 -38.03 -38.17
CA GLN A 960 24.75 -38.85 -37.27
C GLN A 960 26.21 -38.92 -37.74
N ALA A 961 26.46 -38.91 -39.04
CA ALA A 961 27.82 -38.82 -39.60
C ALA A 961 28.49 -37.46 -39.36
N ALA A 962 27.71 -36.40 -39.10
CA ALA A 962 28.17 -35.06 -38.76
C ALA A 962 28.21 -34.78 -37.25
N LYS A 963 28.09 -35.80 -36.39
CA LYS A 963 28.09 -35.64 -34.93
C LYS A 963 29.40 -34.99 -34.46
N THR A 964 29.31 -33.95 -33.64
CA THR A 964 30.48 -33.31 -33.01
C THR A 964 30.87 -34.05 -31.74
N ILE A 965 32.16 -34.32 -31.54
CA ILE A 965 32.72 -34.96 -30.34
C ILE A 965 33.72 -34.00 -29.69
N ALA A 966 33.54 -33.68 -28.41
CA ALA A 966 34.37 -32.69 -27.72
C ALA A 966 35.85 -33.13 -27.66
N GLY A 967 36.77 -32.24 -28.07
CA GLY A 967 38.21 -32.47 -28.09
C GLY A 967 38.73 -33.27 -29.30
N PHE A 968 37.88 -33.51 -30.30
CA PHE A 968 38.23 -34.22 -31.53
C PHE A 968 37.57 -33.56 -32.74
N THR A 969 38.36 -33.22 -33.76
CA THR A 969 37.86 -32.69 -35.03
C THR A 969 37.52 -33.82 -36.00
N LEU A 970 36.37 -33.74 -36.66
CA LEU A 970 35.96 -34.69 -37.70
C LEU A 970 36.99 -34.71 -38.84
N ASP A 971 37.62 -35.86 -39.07
CA ASP A 971 38.65 -36.05 -40.10
C ASP A 971 38.00 -36.47 -41.43
N ARG A 972 37.29 -37.61 -41.42
CA ARG A 972 36.60 -38.13 -42.61
C ARG A 972 35.50 -39.12 -42.27
N VAL A 973 34.55 -39.26 -43.19
CA VAL A 973 33.47 -40.26 -43.13
C VAL A 973 33.71 -41.30 -44.22
N GLU A 974 33.79 -42.57 -43.83
CA GLU A 974 33.92 -43.72 -44.72
C GLU A 974 32.63 -44.54 -44.73
N GLY A 975 31.91 -44.52 -45.85
CA GLY A 975 30.64 -45.22 -46.04
C GLY A 975 29.61 -44.32 -46.72
N GLU A 976 28.57 -44.91 -47.32
CA GLU A 976 27.46 -44.14 -47.86
C GLU A 976 26.56 -43.67 -46.70
N THR A 977 26.36 -42.36 -46.55
CA THR A 977 25.54 -41.79 -45.46
C THR A 977 24.05 -41.77 -45.80
N GLU A 978 23.72 -41.91 -47.08
CA GLU A 978 22.35 -41.93 -47.59
C GLU A 978 22.24 -42.94 -48.73
N GLY A 979 21.15 -43.70 -48.78
CA GLY A 979 20.97 -44.68 -49.85
C GLY A 979 19.76 -45.57 -49.64
N ALA A 980 19.58 -46.55 -50.53
CA ALA A 980 18.59 -47.62 -50.35
C ALA A 980 19.30 -48.89 -49.86
N LEU A 981 18.80 -49.51 -48.79
CA LEU A 981 19.45 -50.66 -48.16
C LEU A 981 19.41 -51.90 -49.05
N LYS A 982 20.55 -52.31 -49.57
CA LYS A 982 20.75 -53.56 -50.33
C LYS A 982 21.65 -54.57 -49.60
N GLY A 983 22.09 -54.21 -48.40
CA GLY A 983 23.09 -54.89 -47.57
C GLY A 983 23.22 -54.16 -46.22
N ASP A 984 23.84 -54.78 -45.22
CA ASP A 984 24.25 -54.06 -44.00
C ASP A 984 25.20 -52.92 -44.41
N VAL A 985 24.95 -51.72 -43.89
CA VAL A 985 25.76 -50.54 -44.20
C VAL A 985 26.49 -50.12 -42.93
N THR A 986 27.81 -50.09 -43.00
CA THR A 986 28.64 -49.53 -41.92
C THR A 986 29.25 -48.23 -42.40
N VAL A 987 28.99 -47.15 -41.65
CA VAL A 987 29.59 -45.84 -41.84
C VAL A 987 30.57 -45.62 -40.69
N ASN A 988 31.86 -45.49 -40.98
CA ASN A 988 32.87 -45.18 -39.98
C ASN A 988 33.23 -43.70 -40.07
N VAL A 989 33.01 -42.99 -38.98
CA VAL A 989 33.28 -41.56 -38.85
C VAL A 989 34.57 -41.42 -38.04
N TYR A 990 35.63 -40.95 -38.69
CA TYR A 990 36.95 -40.82 -38.09
C TYR A 990 37.19 -39.40 -37.57
N TYR A 991 37.80 -39.26 -36.39
CA TYR A 991 38.15 -37.98 -35.79
C TYR A 991 39.63 -37.92 -35.41
N THR A 992 40.26 -36.78 -35.62
CA THR A 992 41.61 -36.47 -35.13
C THR A 992 41.53 -35.74 -33.79
N LYS A 993 42.37 -36.13 -32.82
CA LYS A 993 42.42 -35.50 -31.51
C LYS A 993 42.97 -34.08 -31.60
N ASP A 994 42.27 -33.13 -30.98
CA ASP A 994 42.72 -31.75 -30.94
C ASP A 994 43.93 -31.63 -29.97
N SER A 995 45.00 -30.98 -30.41
CA SER A 995 46.25 -30.88 -29.62
C SER A 995 46.12 -29.83 -28.52
N GLY A 996 45.65 -30.24 -27.33
CA GLY A 996 45.57 -29.37 -26.14
C GLY A 996 46.75 -29.57 -25.16
N THR A 997 47.50 -28.50 -24.86
CA THR A 997 48.46 -28.44 -23.75
C THR A 997 47.77 -28.07 -22.42
N THR A 998 48.05 -28.81 -21.34
CA THR A 998 47.66 -28.52 -19.94
C THR A 998 48.90 -28.37 -19.06
N PRO A 999 48.88 -27.53 -18.00
CA PRO A 999 48.82 -28.07 -16.61
C PRO A 999 48.14 -27.08 -15.61
N GLY A 1000 47.55 -27.40 -14.45
CA GLY A 1000 47.41 -28.56 -13.57
C GLY A 1000 47.07 -28.05 -12.15
N GLY A 1001 46.31 -28.80 -11.32
CA GLY A 1001 46.14 -28.55 -9.87
C GLY A 1001 44.69 -28.58 -9.35
N ASP A 1002 44.44 -29.43 -8.35
CA ASP A 1002 43.19 -29.72 -7.60
C ASP A 1002 43.40 -29.28 -6.11
N PRO A 1003 42.44 -29.21 -5.14
CA PRO A 1003 40.97 -29.38 -5.16
C PRO A 1003 40.11 -28.36 -4.34
N THR A 1004 38.77 -28.38 -4.59
CA THR A 1004 37.58 -28.04 -3.71
C THR A 1004 37.24 -26.56 -3.35
N PRO A 1005 35.95 -26.21 -3.04
CA PRO A 1005 34.66 -26.27 -3.77
C PRO A 1005 33.94 -24.86 -3.78
N PRO A 1006 32.59 -24.75 -3.81
CA PRO A 1006 31.65 -24.46 -4.92
C PRO A 1006 31.21 -22.96 -5.06
N VAL A 1007 30.26 -22.66 -5.99
CA VAL A 1007 29.26 -21.52 -6.00
C VAL A 1007 29.28 -20.59 -7.26
N THR A 1008 28.06 -20.39 -7.87
CA THR A 1008 27.47 -19.40 -8.85
C THR A 1008 28.32 -18.76 -9.97
N GLU A 1009 27.87 -18.19 -11.10
CA GLU A 1009 26.65 -17.76 -11.82
C GLU A 1009 27.13 -17.36 -13.25
N PRO A 1010 26.35 -17.38 -14.35
CA PRO A 1010 26.84 -16.90 -15.66
C PRO A 1010 26.31 -15.49 -16.01
N GLU A 1011 27.24 -14.58 -16.26
CA GLU A 1011 27.03 -13.36 -17.07
C GLU A 1011 27.44 -13.63 -18.53
N THR A 1012 26.69 -13.04 -19.46
CA THR A 1012 26.77 -13.13 -20.92
C THR A 1012 27.98 -12.41 -21.53
N PRO A 1013 28.52 -12.89 -22.67
CA PRO A 1013 29.23 -12.00 -23.59
C PRO A 1013 28.73 -12.03 -25.05
N ASP A 1014 28.84 -10.86 -25.67
CA ASP A 1014 28.56 -10.51 -27.06
C ASP A 1014 29.30 -11.37 -28.10
N VAL A 1015 28.62 -11.55 -29.24
CA VAL A 1015 29.12 -12.16 -30.46
C VAL A 1015 29.48 -11.05 -31.45
N ASN A 1016 30.71 -11.05 -31.99
CA ASN A 1016 30.99 -10.36 -33.25
C ASN A 1016 31.52 -11.37 -34.28
N ILE A 1017 30.87 -11.34 -35.44
CA ILE A 1017 31.07 -12.21 -36.60
C ILE A 1017 32.09 -11.50 -37.51
N ASP A 1018 33.09 -12.24 -38.00
CA ASP A 1018 34.03 -11.73 -38.99
C ASP A 1018 33.63 -12.16 -40.41
N ASP A 1019 33.85 -11.21 -41.32
CA ASP A 1019 33.35 -11.06 -42.68
C ASP A 1019 34.07 -11.95 -43.70
N GLY A 1020 33.36 -12.25 -44.79
CA GLY A 1020 33.91 -12.89 -46.00
C GLY A 1020 34.00 -11.92 -47.19
N ASP A 1021 35.19 -11.82 -47.76
CA ASP A 1021 35.74 -10.79 -48.67
C ASP A 1021 35.09 -10.53 -50.07
N VAL A 1022 34.92 -9.22 -50.32
CA VAL A 1022 35.09 -8.30 -51.48
C VAL A 1022 35.27 -8.79 -52.95
N PRO A 1023 34.71 -8.02 -53.91
CA PRO A 1023 35.54 -7.44 -54.98
C PRO A 1023 35.36 -5.92 -55.20
N THR A 1024 36.48 -5.27 -55.50
CA THR A 1024 36.76 -3.82 -55.59
C THR A 1024 36.44 -3.17 -56.94
N ALA A 1025 35.97 -1.91 -56.94
CA ALA A 1025 36.27 -0.91 -57.97
C ALA A 1025 35.98 0.54 -57.48
N ASP A 1026 36.89 1.46 -57.82
CA ASP A 1026 37.15 2.75 -57.17
C ASP A 1026 36.41 4.01 -57.69
N LEU A 1027 36.20 4.92 -56.73
CA LEU A 1027 36.22 6.41 -56.69
C LEU A 1027 35.48 7.27 -57.75
N PRO A 1028 34.65 8.22 -57.27
CA PRO A 1028 35.10 9.61 -57.15
C PRO A 1028 34.70 10.36 -55.86
N GLU A 1029 35.32 11.53 -55.66
CA GLU A 1029 35.19 12.48 -54.54
C GLU A 1029 33.77 12.98 -54.24
N LEU A 1030 33.54 13.20 -52.94
CA LEU A 1030 32.37 13.82 -52.31
C LEU A 1030 32.20 15.30 -52.71
N PRO A 1031 30.99 15.73 -53.14
CA PRO A 1031 30.63 17.15 -53.17
C PRO A 1031 30.05 17.62 -51.83
N ALA A 1032 30.30 18.90 -51.54
CA ALA A 1032 30.01 19.63 -50.31
C ALA A 1032 28.52 19.78 -49.94
N GLN A 1033 28.28 20.08 -48.64
CA GLN A 1033 26.99 20.48 -48.05
C GLN A 1033 26.29 21.61 -48.81
N PRO A 1034 24.95 21.68 -48.73
CA PRO A 1034 24.24 22.95 -48.70
C PRO A 1034 23.45 23.17 -47.40
N GLU A 1035 23.31 24.44 -47.08
CA GLU A 1035 22.65 25.00 -45.90
C GLU A 1035 21.11 25.01 -45.99
N THR A 1036 20.51 25.40 -44.87
CA THR A 1036 19.09 25.54 -44.57
C THR A 1036 18.29 26.36 -45.59
N THR A 1037 17.04 25.95 -45.87
CA THR A 1037 15.86 26.84 -46.01
C THR A 1037 14.56 26.04 -46.22
N ASP A 1038 13.53 26.52 -45.53
CA ASP A 1038 12.09 26.53 -45.83
C ASP A 1038 11.19 25.29 -45.72
N GLU A 1039 10.18 25.49 -44.85
CA GLU A 1039 8.78 25.08 -44.93
C GLU A 1039 8.36 24.12 -46.05
N THR A 1040 7.87 22.94 -45.68
CA THR A 1040 6.89 22.19 -46.47
C THR A 1040 5.87 21.49 -45.57
N VAL A 1041 4.69 22.11 -45.48
CA VAL A 1041 3.33 21.54 -45.50
C VAL A 1041 3.20 20.05 -45.20
N ILE A 1042 2.60 19.72 -44.04
CA ILE A 1042 2.04 18.39 -43.78
C ILE A 1042 0.77 18.26 -44.64
N VAL A 1043 0.84 17.37 -45.64
CA VAL A 1043 -0.32 16.88 -46.37
C VAL A 1043 -0.98 15.83 -45.49
N GLU A 1044 -2.26 16.03 -45.16
CA GLU A 1044 -3.09 15.03 -44.47
C GLU A 1044 -3.15 13.73 -45.29
N GLY A 1045 -2.65 12.66 -44.69
CA GLY A 1045 -2.78 11.29 -45.17
C GLY A 1045 -3.50 10.45 -44.12
N GLU A 1046 -4.71 10.01 -44.46
CA GLU A 1046 -5.67 9.33 -43.59
C GLU A 1046 -5.11 8.10 -42.86
N VAL A 1047 -5.34 8.07 -41.55
CA VAL A 1047 -5.18 6.89 -40.69
C VAL A 1047 -6.56 6.27 -40.49
N PRO A 1048 -6.76 4.94 -40.64
CA PRO A 1048 -8.09 4.33 -40.55
C PRO A 1048 -8.66 4.44 -39.14
N LEU A 1049 -9.77 5.18 -38.99
CA LEU A 1049 -10.60 5.21 -37.79
C LEU A 1049 -11.30 3.85 -37.61
N GLY A 1050 -10.99 3.16 -36.52
CA GLY A 1050 -11.82 2.07 -36.00
C GLY A 1050 -13.04 2.66 -35.28
N ASP A 1051 -14.23 2.15 -35.61
CA ASP A 1051 -15.51 2.67 -35.15
C ASP A 1051 -15.67 2.65 -33.61
N LEU A 1052 -16.06 3.80 -33.07
CA LEU A 1052 -16.57 3.97 -31.70
C LEU A 1052 -17.87 3.18 -31.50
N PRO A 1053 -18.15 2.61 -30.31
CA PRO A 1053 -19.47 2.11 -29.99
C PRO A 1053 -20.49 3.26 -29.91
N GLN A 1054 -21.47 3.27 -30.81
CA GLN A 1054 -22.67 4.10 -30.74
C GLN A 1054 -23.58 3.63 -29.60
N THR A 1055 -23.82 4.47 -28.60
CA THR A 1055 -24.97 4.34 -27.69
C THR A 1055 -26.15 5.14 -28.26
N GLY A 1056 -27.06 4.43 -28.92
CA GLY A 1056 -28.28 5.00 -29.48
C GLY A 1056 -29.32 3.92 -29.75
N THR A 1057 -29.87 3.32 -28.70
CA THR A 1057 -31.08 2.49 -28.81
C THR A 1057 -32.26 3.25 -28.25
N GLU A 1058 -33.26 3.49 -29.10
CA GLU A 1058 -34.54 4.10 -28.73
C GLU A 1058 -35.24 3.31 -27.62
N ALA A 1059 -35.80 4.05 -26.66
CA ALA A 1059 -36.57 3.50 -25.56
C ALA A 1059 -37.81 2.75 -26.08
N ALA A 1060 -37.97 1.49 -25.70
CA ALA A 1060 -39.20 0.74 -25.93
C ALA A 1060 -40.38 1.38 -25.17
N GLN A 1061 -41.50 1.55 -25.86
CA GLN A 1061 -42.72 2.16 -25.34
C GLN A 1061 -43.31 1.30 -24.21
N ALA A 1062 -43.50 1.91 -23.03
CA ALA A 1062 -43.98 1.22 -21.83
C ALA A 1062 -45.41 0.65 -21.99
N ASP A 1063 -45.62 -0.60 -21.53
CA ASP A 1063 -46.92 -1.26 -21.51
C ASP A 1063 -47.82 -0.66 -20.41
N PRO A 1064 -48.95 -0.01 -20.74
CA PRO A 1064 -49.82 0.64 -19.77
C PRO A 1064 -50.47 -0.33 -18.76
N ALA A 1065 -50.49 -1.64 -19.03
CA ALA A 1065 -50.99 -2.65 -18.07
C ALA A 1065 -50.04 -2.84 -16.88
N VAL A 1066 -48.73 -2.75 -17.10
CA VAL A 1066 -47.70 -2.91 -16.05
C VAL A 1066 -47.66 -1.68 -15.14
N THR A 1067 -47.84 -0.49 -15.71
CA THR A 1067 -47.87 0.77 -14.94
C THR A 1067 -49.12 0.88 -14.05
N LEU A 1068 -50.27 0.38 -14.51
CA LEU A 1068 -51.51 0.30 -13.72
C LEU A 1068 -51.42 -0.74 -12.59
N GLY A 1069 -50.70 -1.85 -12.79
CA GLY A 1069 -50.44 -2.86 -11.75
C GLY A 1069 -49.58 -2.33 -10.60
N LEU A 1070 -48.51 -1.59 -10.92
CA LEU A 1070 -47.65 -0.97 -9.90
C LEU A 1070 -48.36 0.13 -9.11
N ALA A 1071 -49.21 0.93 -9.74
CA ALA A 1071 -50.01 1.95 -9.05
C ALA A 1071 -51.02 1.34 -8.07
N ALA A 1072 -51.62 0.18 -8.41
CA ALA A 1072 -52.54 -0.53 -7.52
C ALA A 1072 -51.82 -1.14 -6.29
N LEU A 1073 -50.58 -1.62 -6.47
CA LEU A 1073 -49.77 -2.16 -5.37
C LEU A 1073 -49.38 -1.07 -4.36
N VAL A 1074 -48.95 0.10 -4.84
CA VAL A 1074 -48.60 1.25 -3.99
C VAL A 1074 -49.84 1.77 -3.22
N LEU A 1075 -51.02 1.77 -3.85
CA LEU A 1075 -52.25 2.18 -3.17
C LEU A 1075 -52.68 1.17 -2.09
N SER A 1076 -52.40 -0.12 -2.28
CA SER A 1076 -52.71 -1.17 -1.29
C SER A 1076 -51.80 -1.12 -0.05
N LEU A 1077 -50.52 -0.79 -0.23
CA LEU A 1077 -49.55 -0.61 0.85
C LEU A 1077 -49.84 0.68 1.65
N ALA A 1078 -50.27 1.75 0.98
CA ALA A 1078 -50.70 2.97 1.65
C ALA A 1078 -51.96 2.75 2.51
N LEU A 1079 -52.92 1.91 2.06
CA LEU A 1079 -54.11 1.58 2.84
C LEU A 1079 -53.78 0.73 4.08
N ALA A 1080 -52.80 -0.17 4.00
CA ALA A 1080 -52.32 -0.99 5.12
C ALA A 1080 -51.60 -0.16 6.20
N GLY A 1081 -50.86 0.89 5.82
CA GLY A 1081 -50.25 1.83 6.77
C GLY A 1081 -51.26 2.69 7.53
N VAL A 1082 -52.39 3.02 6.90
CA VAL A 1082 -53.47 3.81 7.53
C VAL A 1082 -54.29 2.95 8.52
N THR A 1083 -54.48 1.65 8.25
CA THR A 1083 -55.13 0.75 9.23
C THR A 1083 -54.24 0.50 10.45
N ALA A 1084 -52.92 0.34 10.29
CA ALA A 1084 -52.00 0.14 11.42
C ALA A 1084 -51.93 1.37 12.36
N THR A 1085 -52.05 2.58 11.82
CA THR A 1085 -52.03 3.83 12.62
C THR A 1085 -53.35 4.10 13.34
N LEU A 1086 -54.48 3.61 12.82
CA LEU A 1086 -55.79 3.72 13.48
C LEU A 1086 -56.00 2.71 14.62
N PHE A 1087 -55.35 1.54 14.59
CA PHE A 1087 -55.40 0.58 15.69
C PHE A 1087 -54.52 0.98 16.89
N ARG A 1088 -53.36 1.60 16.65
CA ARG A 1088 -52.49 2.11 17.73
C ARG A 1088 -53.12 3.24 18.56
N ARG A 1089 -54.01 4.05 17.98
CA ARG A 1089 -54.71 5.12 18.72
C ARG A 1089 -55.83 4.62 19.64
N LYS A 1090 -56.18 3.33 19.59
CA LYS A 1090 -57.25 2.75 20.43
C LYS A 1090 -56.72 2.06 21.69
N GLU A 1091 -55.41 1.80 21.77
CA GLU A 1091 -54.75 1.19 22.94
C GLU A 1091 -54.24 2.24 23.95
N ASP A 1092 -54.07 3.50 23.54
CA ASP A 1092 -53.64 4.60 24.43
C ASP A 1092 -54.83 5.33 25.11
N ALA A 1093 -56.04 4.75 25.08
CA ALA A 1093 -57.25 5.35 25.66
C ALA A 1093 -58.08 4.40 26.55
N GLU A 1094 -57.45 3.38 27.15
CA GLU A 1094 -57.97 2.66 28.33
C GLU A 1094 -56.94 2.60 29.46
#